data_AF-A0A497HL88-F1
#
_entry.id   AF-A0A497HL88-F1
#
_cell.length_a   1.000
_cell.length_b   1.000
_cell.length_c   1.000
_cell.angle_alpha   90.00
_cell.angle_beta   90.00
_cell.angle_gamma   90.00
#
_symmetry.space_group_name_H-M   'P 1'
#
loop_
_entity.id
_entity.type
_entity.pdbx_description
1 polymer ?
#
loop_
_entity_poly.entity_id
_entity_poly.type
_entity_poly.pdbx_seq_one_letter_code
_entity_poly.pdbx_strand_id
1 'polypeptide(L)'
;MERIEWGLEFEKESHPNKCLFCHVDEVRRIFRRFAKFFEIDSDKEVLDIIEKVIEYHDKGKLHKDWSIENENRVTHSDKSAEYYKKDLSGRVPTEKDVLITYLILKHHASLSTTTSFEGFARLIESFKVPGAPLNRWFFEGKFKDIKRRILLADLYGLFKLADCLSASGNTSYLPVKPRIDIKEIEKILHDKNRLEKERKLTSMGRLAFLAAPTGWGKTMASPFYLIRDIKRAFFILPTITAINKLHQRFTSIFGEEQVDKYFYFYDVELYGRGYETMDVKRHLFWGKHFLKPCMITTVDQLLLSFLQVGSYHTKRVMFRNSALVIDEVHLLNPRMLYLLLFFMRRYWDIYNLSVLFMSATFPDGLKKVIKDFLGIKVDERRDEINEIEEYKRLCRVKVENRLDENILTACGEIAEKGTKKKILVVCNTVEQAIKVKRALEDYENIRSILIHGRFNYNDRKTMEELIDNLASVPHVLVSTQVCEVSLDISYDFLYTEVAPLPSLIQRFGRVNRKGKRTDKVNCYIYNADIKERGRYPYNEREIEEAKSILGEIDKMENEYMLIERLNDEETEEKILKHLDEAKNKLRLDISFESTTKTGYFFSSDVTEEEIQEILSYREDFTTLVIPCGDAIYVEDERGRRLREDLDRLLEKYDRAEKRDIESIVSRLKGYAVQAPIWYVRRAREDRRFGFPIIRGGKFVYHPSYGLVNMDLISKVVL
;
A
#
# COMPACT_ATOMS: atom_id res chain seq x y z
N MET A 1 36.03 -29.02 -10.59
CA MET A 1 36.19 -29.24 -12.04
C MET A 1 35.33 -30.43 -12.42
N GLU A 2 34.08 -30.19 -12.80
CA GLU A 2 33.29 -31.14 -13.59
C GLU A 2 32.95 -30.39 -14.88
N ARG A 3 33.65 -30.73 -15.95
CA ARG A 3 33.34 -30.27 -17.31
C ARG A 3 32.11 -31.05 -17.78
N ILE A 4 30.93 -30.48 -17.56
CA ILE A 4 29.80 -30.77 -18.45
C ILE A 4 30.18 -30.16 -19.81
N GLU A 5 30.03 -30.90 -20.91
CA GLU A 5 30.37 -30.44 -22.26
C GLU A 5 29.40 -29.32 -22.70
N TRP A 6 29.72 -28.09 -22.33
CA TRP A 6 29.07 -26.89 -22.84
C TRP A 6 29.72 -26.54 -24.19
N GLY A 7 29.07 -26.88 -25.30
CA GLY A 7 29.52 -26.55 -26.66
C GLY A 7 29.06 -25.14 -27.10
N LEU A 8 28.07 -25.09 -28.00
CA LEU A 8 27.48 -23.88 -28.60
C LEU A 8 27.01 -22.80 -27.61
N GLU A 9 26.85 -23.14 -26.33
CA GLU A 9 26.40 -22.24 -25.26
C GLU A 9 27.44 -21.18 -24.85
N PHE A 10 28.73 -21.44 -25.09
CA PHE A 10 29.78 -20.43 -24.90
C PHE A 10 29.87 -19.44 -26.06
N GLU A 11 29.48 -19.87 -27.25
CA GLU A 11 29.61 -19.09 -28.48
C GLU A 11 28.37 -18.25 -28.77
N LYS A 12 27.18 -18.71 -28.35
CA LYS A 12 25.93 -18.00 -28.62
C LYS A 12 25.65 -16.93 -27.57
N GLU A 13 25.57 -15.68 -28.02
CA GLU A 13 25.11 -14.57 -27.20
C GLU A 13 23.62 -14.70 -26.88
N SER A 14 23.26 -14.63 -25.59
CA SER A 14 21.87 -14.64 -25.12
C SER A 14 21.36 -13.24 -24.78
N HIS A 15 22.28 -12.31 -24.49
CA HIS A 15 22.05 -10.91 -24.18
C HIS A 15 23.23 -10.09 -24.73
N PRO A 16 23.10 -8.76 -24.90
CA PRO A 16 24.18 -7.93 -25.40
C PRO A 16 25.49 -8.13 -24.61
N ASN A 17 26.56 -8.53 -25.30
CA ASN A 17 27.88 -8.83 -24.73
C ASN A 17 27.88 -9.94 -23.67
N LYS A 18 26.93 -10.88 -23.70
CA LYS A 18 26.84 -11.98 -22.72
C LYS A 18 26.46 -13.30 -23.37
N CYS A 19 27.32 -14.31 -23.17
CA CYS A 19 27.10 -15.67 -23.63
C CYS A 19 25.99 -16.37 -22.83
N LEU A 20 25.31 -17.36 -23.43
CA LEU A 20 24.25 -18.12 -22.78
C LEU A 20 24.75 -18.82 -21.50
N PHE A 21 25.91 -19.46 -21.54
CA PHE A 21 26.53 -20.08 -20.37
C PHE A 21 26.74 -19.06 -19.23
N CYS A 22 27.29 -17.90 -19.58
CA CYS A 22 27.60 -16.81 -18.67
C CYS A 22 26.33 -16.36 -17.92
N HIS A 23 25.23 -16.20 -18.66
CA HIS A 23 23.92 -15.87 -18.09
C HIS A 23 23.42 -16.95 -17.14
N VAL A 24 23.38 -18.21 -17.56
CA VAL A 24 22.87 -19.33 -16.73
C VAL A 24 23.68 -19.49 -15.44
N ASP A 25 25.01 -19.37 -15.50
CA ASP A 25 25.88 -19.44 -14.31
C ASP A 25 25.63 -18.27 -13.35
N GLU A 26 25.48 -17.05 -13.89
CA GLU A 26 25.13 -15.87 -13.08
C GLU A 26 23.78 -16.03 -12.38
N VAL A 27 22.75 -16.49 -13.10
CA VAL A 27 21.42 -16.76 -12.54
C VAL A 27 21.51 -17.79 -11.42
N ARG A 28 22.22 -18.92 -11.64
CA ARG A 28 22.43 -19.95 -10.62
C ARG A 28 23.10 -19.39 -9.37
N ARG A 29 24.17 -18.60 -9.54
CA ARG A 29 24.91 -17.98 -8.43
C ARG A 29 24.03 -17.02 -7.63
N ILE A 30 23.27 -16.16 -8.30
CA ILE A 30 22.36 -15.19 -7.65
C ILE A 30 21.23 -15.93 -6.93
N PHE A 31 20.59 -16.91 -7.58
CA PHE A 31 19.54 -17.73 -7.01
C PHE A 31 19.98 -18.42 -5.71
N ARG A 32 21.15 -19.08 -5.70
CA ARG A 32 21.68 -19.73 -4.48
C ARG A 32 21.91 -18.73 -3.36
N ARG A 33 22.41 -17.53 -3.67
CA ARG A 33 22.59 -16.46 -2.67
C ARG A 33 21.25 -16.00 -2.10
N PHE A 34 20.21 -15.86 -2.93
CA PHE A 34 18.87 -15.55 -2.46
C PHE A 34 18.28 -16.65 -1.59
N ALA A 35 18.32 -17.91 -2.04
CA ALA A 35 17.78 -19.05 -1.30
C ALA A 35 18.43 -19.18 0.08
N LYS A 36 19.75 -19.00 0.16
CA LYS A 36 20.50 -18.96 1.42
C LYS A 36 20.14 -17.75 2.29
N PHE A 37 19.97 -16.56 1.70
CA PHE A 37 19.61 -15.35 2.45
C PHE A 37 18.26 -15.49 3.15
N PHE A 38 17.26 -16.01 2.43
CA PHE A 38 15.90 -16.24 2.92
C PHE A 38 15.72 -17.56 3.70
N GLU A 39 16.79 -18.36 3.83
CA GLU A 39 16.80 -19.62 4.61
C GLU A 39 15.79 -20.65 4.11
N ILE A 40 15.71 -20.80 2.79
CA ILE A 40 14.78 -21.72 2.12
C ILE A 40 15.50 -22.74 1.23
N ASP A 41 16.77 -23.02 1.54
CA ASP A 41 17.63 -23.97 0.85
C ASP A 41 17.67 -25.37 1.49
N SER A 42 16.74 -25.67 2.41
CA SER A 42 16.71 -26.92 3.15
C SER A 42 16.03 -28.08 2.41
N ASP A 43 15.00 -27.82 1.60
CA ASP A 43 14.34 -28.86 0.81
C ASP A 43 15.07 -29.10 -0.52
N LYS A 44 16.01 -30.07 -0.49
CA LYS A 44 16.83 -30.45 -1.63
C LYS A 44 16.01 -30.87 -2.86
N GLU A 45 14.83 -31.46 -2.66
CA GLU A 45 13.99 -31.93 -3.77
C GLU A 45 13.39 -30.75 -4.55
N VAL A 46 12.94 -29.71 -3.85
CA VAL A 46 12.38 -28.50 -4.49
C VAL A 46 13.50 -27.65 -5.11
N LEU A 47 14.66 -27.56 -4.45
CA LEU A 47 15.83 -26.88 -5.01
C LEU A 47 16.31 -27.52 -6.32
N ASP A 48 16.39 -28.85 -6.36
CA ASP A 48 16.80 -29.60 -7.56
C ASP A 48 15.89 -29.30 -8.76
N ILE A 49 14.58 -29.20 -8.53
CA ILE A 49 13.60 -28.80 -9.55
C ILE A 49 13.95 -27.42 -10.12
N ILE A 50 14.22 -26.43 -9.26
CA ILE A 50 14.51 -25.06 -9.71
C ILE A 50 15.90 -24.95 -10.34
N GLU A 51 16.90 -25.67 -9.85
CA GLU A 51 18.23 -25.76 -10.48
C GLU A 51 18.14 -26.33 -11.89
N LYS A 52 17.26 -27.31 -12.12
CA LYS A 52 17.00 -27.83 -13.47
C LYS A 52 16.24 -26.83 -14.33
N VAL A 53 15.31 -26.06 -13.78
CA VAL A 53 14.69 -24.93 -14.50
C VAL A 53 15.75 -23.90 -14.92
N ILE A 54 16.66 -23.51 -14.02
CA ILE A 54 17.75 -22.57 -14.31
C ILE A 54 18.64 -23.09 -15.44
N GLU A 55 18.95 -24.38 -15.44
CA GLU A 55 19.78 -24.98 -16.49
C GLU A 55 19.13 -24.93 -17.88
N TYR A 56 17.79 -25.02 -17.98
CA TYR A 56 17.10 -25.15 -19.26
C TYR A 56 16.30 -23.93 -19.71
N HIS A 57 15.95 -22.98 -18.83
CA HIS A 57 15.00 -21.89 -19.14
C HIS A 57 15.32 -21.14 -20.45
N ASP A 58 16.59 -20.86 -20.69
CA ASP A 58 17.10 -20.13 -21.85
C ASP A 58 17.76 -21.02 -22.92
N LYS A 59 17.81 -22.36 -22.76
CA LYS A 59 18.46 -23.26 -23.75
C LYS A 59 17.82 -23.19 -25.14
N GLY A 60 16.54 -22.85 -25.22
CA GLY A 60 15.85 -22.58 -26.48
C GLY A 60 16.46 -21.46 -27.31
N LYS A 61 17.22 -20.54 -26.68
CA LYS A 61 18.00 -19.52 -27.38
C LYS A 61 19.05 -20.14 -28.29
N LEU A 62 19.48 -21.40 -28.11
CA LEU A 62 20.36 -22.11 -29.04
C LEU A 62 19.74 -22.40 -30.40
N HIS A 63 18.41 -22.34 -30.53
CA HIS A 63 17.73 -22.63 -31.79
C HIS A 63 18.20 -21.69 -32.90
N LYS A 64 18.41 -22.22 -34.10
CA LYS A 64 18.95 -21.48 -35.27
C LYS A 64 18.14 -20.22 -35.63
N ASP A 65 16.82 -20.27 -35.41
CA ASP A 65 15.91 -19.18 -35.75
C ASP A 65 15.80 -18.10 -34.64
N TRP A 66 16.49 -18.30 -33.51
CA TRP A 66 16.54 -17.33 -32.41
C TRP A 66 17.81 -16.48 -32.50
N SER A 67 17.63 -15.16 -32.42
CA SER A 67 18.68 -14.14 -32.28
C SER A 67 18.20 -13.02 -31.35
N ILE A 68 19.14 -12.25 -30.80
CA ILE A 68 18.83 -11.07 -29.96
C ILE A 68 17.92 -10.07 -30.71
N GLU A 69 18.18 -9.87 -32.00
CA GLU A 69 17.38 -8.95 -32.85
C GLU A 69 15.96 -9.46 -33.17
N ASN A 70 15.69 -10.76 -33.05
CA ASN A 70 14.40 -11.39 -33.37
C ASN A 70 13.72 -12.04 -32.15
N GLU A 71 14.08 -11.66 -30.93
CA GLU A 71 13.62 -12.28 -29.68
C GLU A 71 12.09 -12.43 -29.58
N ASN A 72 11.33 -11.44 -30.09
CA ASN A 72 9.86 -11.44 -30.03
C ASN A 72 9.18 -12.34 -31.07
N ARG A 73 9.91 -12.89 -32.04
CA ARG A 73 9.35 -13.72 -33.14
C ARG A 73 9.39 -15.22 -32.85
N VAL A 74 10.27 -15.66 -31.96
CA VAL A 74 10.44 -17.07 -31.60
C VAL A 74 10.37 -17.22 -30.09
N THR A 75 9.35 -17.91 -29.60
CA THR A 75 9.15 -18.22 -28.18
C THR A 75 10.20 -19.25 -27.73
N HIS A 76 11.36 -18.77 -27.29
CA HIS A 76 12.46 -19.64 -26.86
C HIS A 76 12.09 -20.54 -25.67
N SER A 77 11.12 -20.16 -24.83
CA SER A 77 10.58 -21.00 -23.75
C SER A 77 10.07 -22.36 -24.24
N ASP A 78 9.44 -22.42 -25.41
CA ASP A 78 8.90 -23.66 -25.97
C ASP A 78 10.03 -24.57 -26.46
N LYS A 79 11.05 -23.97 -27.07
CA LYS A 79 12.27 -24.68 -27.50
C LYS A 79 13.07 -25.17 -26.30
N SER A 80 13.18 -24.39 -25.23
CA SER A 80 13.78 -24.81 -23.96
C SER A 80 13.10 -26.06 -23.39
N ALA A 81 11.77 -26.11 -23.42
CA ALA A 81 11.01 -27.29 -23.00
C ALA A 81 11.22 -28.49 -23.93
N GLU A 82 11.31 -28.29 -25.25
CA GLU A 82 11.68 -29.34 -26.22
C GLU A 82 13.08 -29.92 -25.94
N TYR A 83 14.07 -29.06 -25.64
CA TYR A 83 15.41 -29.50 -25.26
C TYR A 83 15.39 -30.35 -23.98
N TYR A 84 14.69 -29.91 -22.93
CA TYR A 84 14.54 -30.71 -21.71
C TYR A 84 13.92 -32.08 -22.01
N LYS A 85 12.87 -32.12 -22.83
CA LYS A 85 12.23 -33.38 -23.24
C LYS A 85 13.18 -34.32 -23.98
N LYS A 86 14.04 -33.80 -24.85
CA LYS A 86 15.04 -34.61 -25.57
C LYS A 86 16.03 -35.26 -24.59
N ASP A 87 16.44 -34.55 -23.55
CA ASP A 87 17.33 -35.10 -22.52
C ASP A 87 16.66 -36.15 -21.63
N LEU A 88 15.32 -36.17 -21.59
CA LEU A 88 14.53 -37.25 -20.97
C LEU A 88 14.37 -38.48 -21.87
N SER A 89 14.83 -38.45 -23.12
CA SER A 89 14.66 -39.55 -24.07
C SER A 89 15.28 -40.85 -23.51
N GLY A 90 14.48 -41.92 -23.49
CA GLY A 90 14.90 -43.22 -22.95
C GLY A 90 14.46 -43.54 -21.51
N ARG A 91 13.79 -42.62 -20.79
CA ARG A 91 13.18 -42.92 -19.47
C ARG A 91 11.71 -42.52 -19.38
N VAL A 92 10.95 -43.22 -18.52
CA VAL A 92 9.57 -42.83 -18.19
C VAL A 92 9.61 -41.54 -17.35
N PRO A 93 8.99 -40.46 -17.81
CA PRO A 93 9.04 -39.17 -17.12
C PRO A 93 8.27 -39.21 -15.80
N THR A 94 8.84 -38.57 -14.79
CA THR A 94 8.30 -38.52 -13.43
C THR A 94 7.43 -37.28 -13.22
N GLU A 95 6.76 -37.21 -12.07
CA GLU A 95 6.03 -36.00 -11.65
C GLU A 95 6.90 -34.74 -11.68
N LYS A 96 8.16 -34.85 -11.24
CA LYS A 96 9.09 -33.72 -11.25
C LYS A 96 9.36 -33.21 -12.67
N ASP A 97 9.44 -34.10 -13.64
CA ASP A 97 9.76 -33.75 -15.02
C ASP A 97 8.62 -32.94 -15.67
N VAL A 98 7.36 -33.29 -15.35
CA VAL A 98 6.18 -32.51 -15.76
C VAL A 98 6.24 -31.11 -15.19
N LEU A 99 6.57 -30.99 -13.91
CA LEU A 99 6.66 -29.71 -13.21
C LEU A 99 7.81 -28.85 -13.73
N ILE A 100 9.00 -29.41 -13.90
CA ILE A 100 10.16 -28.70 -14.47
C ILE A 100 9.79 -28.14 -15.85
N THR A 101 9.15 -28.96 -16.70
CA THR A 101 8.74 -28.52 -18.03
C THR A 101 7.72 -27.38 -17.97
N TYR A 102 6.73 -27.47 -17.08
CA TYR A 102 5.76 -26.40 -16.86
C TYR A 102 6.43 -25.08 -16.43
N LEU A 103 7.38 -25.14 -15.48
CA LEU A 103 8.10 -23.96 -15.00
C LEU A 103 8.99 -23.34 -16.07
N ILE A 104 9.66 -24.16 -16.90
CA ILE A 104 10.41 -23.68 -18.06
C ILE A 104 9.48 -22.93 -19.02
N LEU A 105 8.29 -23.45 -19.32
CA LEU A 105 7.34 -22.78 -20.21
C LEU A 105 6.83 -21.44 -19.64
N LYS A 106 6.72 -21.32 -18.31
CA LYS A 106 6.15 -20.14 -17.63
C LYS A 106 7.19 -19.11 -17.18
N HIS A 107 8.47 -19.22 -17.54
CA HIS A 107 9.49 -18.32 -16.98
C HIS A 107 9.26 -16.84 -17.35
N HIS A 108 8.70 -16.55 -18.53
CA HIS A 108 8.27 -15.19 -18.94
C HIS A 108 6.80 -14.84 -18.60
N ALA A 109 6.02 -15.77 -18.04
CA ALA A 109 4.57 -15.61 -17.82
C ALA A 109 4.15 -15.80 -16.34
N SER A 110 2.91 -15.44 -16.00
CA SER A 110 2.35 -15.79 -14.68
C SER A 110 2.21 -17.31 -14.55
N LEU A 111 2.13 -17.80 -13.31
CA LEU A 111 1.88 -19.22 -13.02
C LEU A 111 0.38 -19.56 -13.24
N SER A 112 -0.19 -19.22 -14.39
CA SER A 112 -1.60 -19.48 -14.71
C SER A 112 -1.84 -20.95 -15.05
N THR A 113 -3.03 -21.45 -14.72
CA THR A 113 -3.47 -22.82 -15.04
C THR A 113 -3.73 -23.01 -16.53
N THR A 114 -4.09 -21.93 -17.23
CA THR A 114 -4.23 -21.87 -18.69
C THR A 114 -2.85 -21.72 -19.34
N THR A 115 -2.37 -22.78 -19.95
CA THR A 115 -1.25 -22.72 -20.90
C THR A 115 -1.85 -22.63 -22.30
N SER A 116 -1.68 -21.49 -22.97
CA SER A 116 -2.01 -21.33 -24.39
C SER A 116 -0.98 -22.03 -25.27
N PHE A 117 -0.81 -23.34 -25.11
CA PHE A 117 0.15 -24.10 -25.91
C PHE A 117 -0.34 -25.52 -26.16
N GLU A 118 -0.71 -25.80 -27.40
CA GLU A 118 -0.97 -27.17 -27.89
C GLU A 118 0.19 -28.13 -27.57
N GLY A 119 1.42 -27.61 -27.42
CA GLY A 119 2.58 -28.40 -27.01
C GLY A 119 2.54 -28.89 -25.55
N PHE A 120 1.96 -28.14 -24.60
CA PHE A 120 1.81 -28.59 -23.21
C PHE A 120 0.74 -29.68 -23.07
N ALA A 121 -0.39 -29.53 -23.78
CA ALA A 121 -1.44 -30.55 -23.86
C ALA A 121 -0.91 -31.86 -24.47
N ARG A 122 -0.22 -31.77 -25.62
CA ARG A 122 0.46 -32.93 -26.25
C ARG A 122 1.53 -33.53 -25.36
N LEU A 123 2.22 -32.72 -24.55
CA LEU A 123 3.23 -33.19 -23.61
C LEU A 123 2.61 -33.97 -22.45
N ILE A 124 1.53 -33.47 -21.82
CA ILE A 124 0.76 -34.19 -20.79
C ILE A 124 0.18 -35.50 -21.34
N GLU A 125 -0.43 -35.45 -22.53
CA GLU A 125 -0.93 -36.65 -23.22
C GLU A 125 0.20 -37.67 -23.46
N SER A 126 1.41 -37.21 -23.83
CA SER A 126 2.57 -38.08 -24.05
C SER A 126 3.12 -38.74 -22.77
N PHE A 127 2.80 -38.21 -21.58
CA PHE A 127 3.11 -38.84 -20.30
C PHE A 127 2.03 -39.86 -19.85
N LYS A 128 1.01 -40.13 -20.67
CA LYS A 128 -0.12 -41.05 -20.39
C LYS A 128 -0.90 -40.70 -19.11
N VAL A 129 -0.97 -39.42 -18.74
CA VAL A 129 -1.81 -38.96 -17.62
C VAL A 129 -3.20 -38.63 -18.19
N PRO A 130 -4.26 -39.43 -17.93
CA PRO A 130 -5.56 -39.22 -18.56
C PRO A 130 -6.27 -38.01 -17.95
N GLY A 131 -6.56 -36.98 -18.76
CA GLY A 131 -7.67 -36.03 -18.60
C GLY A 131 -7.79 -35.21 -17.29
N ALA A 132 -6.88 -35.33 -16.33
CA ALA A 132 -6.93 -34.55 -15.10
C ALA A 132 -6.30 -33.17 -15.33
N PRO A 133 -7.00 -32.07 -15.02
CA PRO A 133 -6.42 -30.73 -15.15
C PRO A 133 -5.20 -30.59 -14.22
N LEU A 134 -4.16 -29.86 -14.66
CA LEU A 134 -2.84 -29.77 -14.01
C LEU A 134 -2.93 -29.47 -12.50
N ASN A 135 -3.90 -28.64 -12.11
CA ASN A 135 -4.25 -28.32 -10.72
C ASN A 135 -4.56 -29.57 -9.89
N ARG A 136 -5.43 -30.46 -10.36
CA ARG A 136 -5.85 -31.66 -9.62
C ARG A 136 -4.67 -32.58 -9.33
N TRP A 137 -3.83 -32.78 -10.33
CA TRP A 137 -2.62 -33.57 -10.21
C TRP A 137 -1.62 -32.95 -9.22
N PHE A 138 -1.47 -31.61 -9.23
CA PHE A 138 -0.62 -30.87 -8.29
C PHE A 138 -1.05 -31.04 -6.81
N PHE A 139 -2.34 -31.29 -6.57
CA PHE A 139 -2.92 -31.36 -5.23
C PHE A 139 -3.12 -32.78 -4.68
N GLU A 140 -2.99 -33.80 -5.52
CA GLU A 140 -3.18 -35.21 -5.13
C GLU A 140 -1.85 -35.97 -4.93
N GLY A 141 -0.71 -35.46 -5.43
CA GLY A 141 0.64 -36.08 -5.36
C GLY A 141 1.62 -35.49 -4.33
N LYS A 142 2.93 -35.47 -4.64
CA LYS A 142 4.01 -35.02 -3.74
C LYS A 142 3.91 -33.57 -3.25
N PHE A 143 3.14 -32.73 -3.94
CA PHE A 143 2.87 -31.34 -3.59
C PHE A 143 1.51 -31.14 -2.91
N LYS A 144 0.92 -32.20 -2.36
CA LYS A 144 -0.26 -32.11 -1.48
C LYS A 144 -0.02 -31.18 -0.28
N ASP A 145 1.20 -31.20 0.29
CA ASP A 145 1.58 -30.27 1.36
C ASP A 145 1.66 -28.83 0.84
N ILE A 146 0.96 -27.95 1.53
CA ILE A 146 0.91 -26.52 1.22
C ILE A 146 2.24 -25.81 1.45
N LYS A 147 3.02 -26.22 2.46
CA LYS A 147 4.30 -25.57 2.74
C LYS A 147 5.27 -25.80 1.58
N ARG A 148 5.29 -27.02 1.02
CA ARG A 148 6.03 -27.34 -0.20
C ARG A 148 5.55 -26.58 -1.43
N ARG A 149 4.24 -26.41 -1.62
CA ARG A 149 3.69 -25.59 -2.73
C ARG A 149 4.12 -24.12 -2.65
N ILE A 150 4.03 -23.55 -1.45
CA ILE A 150 4.47 -22.17 -1.19
C ILE A 150 5.98 -22.05 -1.42
N LEU A 151 6.78 -22.99 -0.90
CA LEU A 151 8.22 -23.03 -1.08
C LEU A 151 8.63 -23.08 -2.55
N LEU A 152 7.99 -23.93 -3.34
CA LEU A 152 8.26 -24.03 -4.78
C LEU A 152 7.94 -22.73 -5.51
N ALA A 153 6.78 -22.13 -5.27
CA ALA A 153 6.43 -20.82 -5.85
C ALA A 153 7.42 -19.73 -5.44
N ASP A 154 7.85 -19.72 -4.18
CA ASP A 154 8.79 -18.74 -3.66
C ASP A 154 10.19 -18.90 -4.28
N LEU A 155 10.73 -20.12 -4.36
CA LEU A 155 12.01 -20.40 -5.02
C LEU A 155 11.95 -20.06 -6.52
N TYR A 156 10.83 -20.35 -7.19
CA TYR A 156 10.61 -19.94 -8.56
C TYR A 156 10.59 -18.41 -8.72
N GLY A 157 10.00 -17.69 -7.76
CA GLY A 157 10.10 -16.23 -7.65
C GLY A 157 11.53 -15.72 -7.55
N LEU A 158 12.37 -16.35 -6.73
CA LEU A 158 13.78 -16.01 -6.62
C LEU A 158 14.57 -16.31 -7.90
N PHE A 159 14.25 -17.41 -8.59
CA PHE A 159 14.81 -17.72 -9.91
C PHE A 159 14.51 -16.60 -10.90
N LYS A 160 13.24 -16.18 -11.02
CA LYS A 160 12.88 -15.10 -11.95
C LYS A 160 13.60 -13.80 -11.64
N LEU A 161 13.73 -13.46 -10.36
CA LEU A 161 14.49 -12.28 -9.96
C LEU A 161 15.97 -12.39 -10.33
N ALA A 162 16.57 -13.56 -10.15
CA ALA A 162 17.95 -13.82 -10.54
C ALA A 162 18.14 -13.72 -12.07
N ASP A 163 17.22 -14.29 -12.84
CA ASP A 163 17.18 -14.19 -14.30
C ASP A 163 17.16 -12.74 -14.77
N CYS A 164 16.26 -11.95 -14.19
CA CYS A 164 16.13 -10.55 -14.57
C CYS A 164 17.32 -9.67 -14.14
N LEU A 165 17.92 -9.94 -12.97
CA LEU A 165 19.13 -9.23 -12.53
C LEU A 165 20.33 -9.57 -13.42
N SER A 166 20.45 -10.82 -13.84
CA SER A 166 21.46 -11.25 -14.82
C SER A 166 21.23 -10.57 -16.17
N ALA A 167 20.02 -10.64 -16.72
CA ALA A 167 19.69 -10.05 -18.02
C ALA A 167 19.94 -8.53 -18.06
N SER A 168 19.72 -7.84 -16.94
CA SER A 168 19.93 -6.39 -16.83
C SER A 168 21.36 -5.96 -16.43
N GLY A 169 22.27 -6.91 -16.21
CA GLY A 169 23.64 -6.63 -15.77
C GLY A 169 23.78 -6.17 -14.32
N ASN A 170 22.72 -6.24 -13.52
CA ASN A 170 22.66 -5.79 -12.12
C ASN A 170 23.03 -6.90 -11.12
N THR A 171 24.03 -7.71 -11.41
CA THR A 171 24.38 -8.91 -10.64
C THR A 171 24.95 -8.62 -9.24
N SER A 172 25.34 -7.36 -8.98
CA SER A 172 25.75 -6.86 -7.67
C SER A 172 24.57 -6.63 -6.71
N TYR A 173 23.34 -6.57 -7.23
CA TYR A 173 22.17 -6.20 -6.45
C TYR A 173 21.62 -7.38 -5.66
N LEU A 174 22.00 -7.45 -4.39
CA LEU A 174 21.71 -8.58 -3.52
C LEU A 174 21.10 -8.13 -2.20
N PRO A 175 20.28 -8.98 -1.56
CA PRO A 175 19.54 -8.56 -0.39
C PRO A 175 20.50 -8.52 0.79
N VAL A 176 20.34 -7.49 1.60
CA VAL A 176 21.07 -7.32 2.86
C VAL A 176 20.08 -7.14 4.00
N LYS A 177 20.48 -7.54 5.21
CA LYS A 177 19.65 -7.30 6.39
C LYS A 177 19.59 -5.81 6.72
N PRO A 178 18.50 -5.33 7.36
CA PRO A 178 18.45 -3.98 7.91
C PRO A 178 19.62 -3.72 8.84
N ARG A 179 20.35 -2.63 8.60
CA ARG A 179 21.41 -2.16 9.49
C ARG A 179 20.83 -1.09 10.40
N ILE A 180 20.61 -1.48 11.65
CA ILE A 180 20.00 -0.62 12.66
C ILE A 180 21.08 -0.26 13.68
N ASP A 181 21.58 0.98 13.63
CA ASP A 181 22.46 1.51 14.68
C ASP A 181 21.59 2.19 15.77
N ILE A 182 21.59 1.57 16.95
CA ILE A 182 20.90 2.09 18.14
C ILE A 182 21.35 3.53 18.44
N LYS A 183 22.65 3.83 18.30
CA LYS A 183 23.17 5.17 18.63
C LYS A 183 22.65 6.23 17.68
N GLU A 184 22.44 5.90 16.41
CA GLU A 184 21.88 6.83 15.44
C GLU A 184 20.41 7.11 15.72
N ILE A 185 19.65 6.08 16.09
CA ILE A 185 18.25 6.21 16.50
C ILE A 185 18.15 7.06 17.78
N GLU A 186 19.01 6.80 18.77
CA GLU A 186 19.04 7.51 20.05
C GLU A 186 19.36 9.00 19.92
N LYS A 187 20.22 9.39 18.96
CA LYS A 187 20.54 10.82 18.72
C LYS A 187 19.31 11.64 18.33
N ILE A 188 18.29 11.00 17.75
CA ILE A 188 17.09 11.65 17.23
C ILE A 188 15.97 11.66 18.28
N LEU A 189 16.03 10.73 19.24
CA LEU A 189 15.06 10.59 20.31
C LEU A 189 15.55 11.40 21.51
N HIS A 190 15.11 12.66 21.57
CA HIS A 190 15.60 13.65 22.53
C HIS A 190 15.18 13.43 24.00
N ASP A 191 14.32 12.45 24.30
CA ASP A 191 13.77 12.23 25.64
C ASP A 191 14.28 10.93 26.28
N LYS A 192 15.14 11.08 27.30
CA LYS A 192 15.74 9.94 28.03
C LYS A 192 14.71 9.05 28.74
N ASN A 193 13.61 9.60 29.24
CA ASN A 193 12.56 8.81 29.89
C ASN A 193 11.78 7.96 28.88
N ARG A 194 11.72 8.44 27.64
CA ARG A 194 11.06 7.74 26.54
C ARG A 194 11.96 6.66 25.93
N LEU A 195 13.26 6.91 25.85
CA LEU A 195 14.24 5.95 25.35
C LEU A 195 14.22 4.60 26.08
N GLU A 196 14.04 4.60 27.41
CA GLU A 196 13.94 3.37 28.19
C GLU A 196 12.73 2.53 27.77
N LYS A 197 11.58 3.19 27.55
CA LYS A 197 10.33 2.56 27.09
C LYS A 197 10.45 2.07 25.65
N GLU A 198 11.06 2.85 24.77
CA GLU A 198 11.29 2.48 23.37
C GLU A 198 12.24 1.28 23.23
N ARG A 199 13.26 1.17 24.10
CA ARG A 199 14.15 0.01 24.16
C ARG A 199 13.43 -1.28 24.52
N LYS A 200 12.27 -1.24 25.17
CA LYS A 200 11.45 -2.44 25.41
C LYS A 200 11.07 -3.14 24.09
N LEU A 201 10.94 -2.40 22.98
CA LEU A 201 10.64 -2.97 21.65
C LEU A 201 11.71 -3.99 21.19
N THR A 202 12.96 -3.85 21.63
CA THR A 202 14.05 -4.77 21.23
C THR A 202 13.86 -6.17 21.80
N SER A 203 13.22 -6.29 22.96
CA SER A 203 13.05 -7.58 23.64
C SER A 203 11.70 -8.23 23.38
N MET A 204 10.77 -7.59 22.67
CA MET A 204 9.43 -8.12 22.40
C MET A 204 9.43 -9.40 21.55
N GLY A 205 8.38 -10.21 21.70
CA GLY A 205 8.08 -11.39 20.89
C GLY A 205 7.70 -11.06 19.44
N ARG A 206 7.35 -12.11 18.68
CA ARG A 206 7.00 -12.02 17.25
C ARG A 206 5.69 -11.27 17.00
N LEU A 207 4.79 -11.19 17.97
CA LEU A 207 3.58 -10.37 17.89
C LEU A 207 3.66 -9.34 19.02
N ALA A 208 3.57 -8.06 18.67
CA ALA A 208 3.72 -6.95 19.61
C ALA A 208 2.75 -5.81 19.33
N PHE A 209 2.44 -5.03 20.37
CA PHE A 209 1.51 -3.92 20.32
C PHE A 209 2.11 -2.65 20.94
N LEU A 210 1.99 -1.52 20.25
CA LEU A 210 2.41 -0.21 20.72
C LEU A 210 1.25 0.79 20.64
N ALA A 211 0.68 1.10 21.80
CA ALA A 211 -0.35 2.12 21.98
C ALA A 211 0.24 3.35 22.65
N ALA A 212 0.29 4.49 21.94
CA ALA A 212 0.84 5.73 22.48
C ALA A 212 0.30 6.97 21.75
N PRO A 213 0.24 8.15 22.40
CA PRO A 213 -0.35 9.36 21.82
C PRO A 213 0.26 9.75 20.47
N THR A 214 -0.51 10.45 19.66
CA THR A 214 0.03 11.14 18.49
C THR A 214 1.10 12.14 18.94
N GLY A 215 2.21 12.19 18.20
CA GLY A 215 3.38 12.96 18.62
C GLY A 215 4.30 12.25 19.63
N TRP A 216 3.92 11.09 20.18
CA TRP A 216 4.84 10.20 20.89
C TRP A 216 5.86 9.55 19.95
N GLY A 217 5.92 9.88 18.65
CA GLY A 217 6.93 9.33 17.73
C GLY A 217 7.00 7.80 17.66
N LYS A 218 5.86 7.10 17.77
CA LYS A 218 5.76 5.63 17.62
C LYS A 218 6.50 5.11 16.40
N THR A 219 6.28 5.76 15.26
CA THR A 219 6.92 5.40 13.98
C THR A 219 8.45 5.53 14.05
N MET A 220 9.00 6.49 14.80
CA MET A 220 10.46 6.63 14.98
C MET A 220 11.03 5.66 16.02
N ALA A 221 10.21 5.14 16.93
CA ALA A 221 10.59 4.08 17.86
C ALA A 221 10.56 2.69 17.20
N SER A 222 9.70 2.48 16.21
CA SER A 222 9.52 1.18 15.55
C SER A 222 10.80 0.50 15.03
N PRO A 223 11.89 1.20 14.63
CA PRO A 223 13.16 0.55 14.31
C PRO A 223 13.78 -0.26 15.47
N PHE A 224 13.50 0.05 16.74
CA PHE A 224 13.96 -0.78 17.86
C PHE A 224 13.38 -2.20 17.79
N TYR A 225 12.16 -2.36 17.28
CA TYR A 225 11.55 -3.68 17.07
C TYR A 225 12.32 -4.52 16.05
N LEU A 226 13.05 -3.88 15.14
CA LEU A 226 13.85 -4.53 14.11
C LEU A 226 15.16 -5.14 14.64
N ILE A 227 15.53 -4.88 15.90
CA ILE A 227 16.75 -5.40 16.54
C ILE A 227 16.50 -6.85 16.98
N ARG A 228 16.38 -7.73 15.98
CA ARG A 228 16.22 -9.18 16.07
C ARG A 228 16.69 -9.81 14.77
N ASP A 229 16.67 -11.14 14.66
CA ASP A 229 17.04 -11.79 13.41
C ASP A 229 15.94 -11.66 12.35
N ILE A 230 15.91 -10.49 11.69
CA ILE A 230 15.06 -10.21 10.55
C ILE A 230 15.90 -10.03 9.29
N LYS A 231 15.37 -10.50 8.17
CA LYS A 231 15.97 -10.31 6.85
C LYS A 231 15.51 -9.02 6.20
N ARG A 232 14.32 -8.55 6.58
CA ARG A 232 13.52 -7.58 5.85
C ARG A 232 12.59 -6.85 6.81
N ALA A 233 12.35 -5.56 6.58
CA ALA A 233 11.35 -4.78 7.31
C ALA A 233 10.38 -4.12 6.34
N PHE A 234 9.08 -4.20 6.64
CA PHE A 234 8.00 -3.55 5.89
C PHE A 234 7.25 -2.61 6.82
N PHE A 235 7.26 -1.32 6.50
CA PHE A 235 6.51 -0.28 7.18
C PHE A 235 5.25 0.02 6.39
N ILE A 236 4.10 -0.30 6.98
CA ILE A 236 2.81 -0.30 6.32
C ILE A 236 2.01 0.87 6.86
N LEU A 237 1.73 1.85 5.99
CA LEU A 237 1.01 3.07 6.35
C LEU A 237 -0.32 3.20 5.61
N PRO A 238 -1.30 3.88 6.22
CA PRO A 238 -2.63 4.08 5.62
C PRO A 238 -2.65 5.10 4.46
N THR A 239 -1.66 6.01 4.38
CA THR A 239 -1.66 7.11 3.40
C THR A 239 -0.32 7.31 2.70
N ILE A 240 -0.37 7.71 1.42
CA ILE A 240 0.81 7.98 0.59
C ILE A 240 1.65 9.15 1.12
N THR A 241 1.01 10.20 1.64
CA THR A 241 1.72 11.34 2.21
C THR A 241 2.57 10.94 3.42
N ALA A 242 2.04 10.06 4.28
CA ALA A 242 2.79 9.52 5.41
C ALA A 242 3.98 8.66 4.95
N ILE A 243 3.83 7.90 3.86
CA ILE A 243 4.92 7.14 3.23
C ILE A 243 6.05 8.06 2.81
N ASN A 244 5.75 9.17 2.14
CA ASN A 244 6.76 10.10 1.64
C ASN A 244 7.57 10.75 2.78
N LYS A 245 6.89 11.21 3.83
CA LYS A 245 7.54 11.80 5.01
C LYS A 245 8.37 10.77 5.78
N LEU A 246 7.85 9.55 5.95
CA LEU A 246 8.61 8.49 6.60
C LEU A 246 9.84 8.09 5.80
N HIS A 247 9.71 7.98 4.47
CA HIS A 247 10.82 7.67 3.59
C HIS A 247 11.95 8.69 3.70
N GLN A 248 11.65 9.99 3.67
CA GLN A 248 12.65 11.04 3.85
C GLN A 248 13.37 10.91 5.21
N ARG A 249 12.61 10.70 6.29
CA ARG A 249 13.18 10.53 7.64
C ARG A 249 14.06 9.29 7.72
N PHE A 250 13.58 8.14 7.30
CA PHE A 250 14.34 6.90 7.36
C PHE A 250 15.56 6.94 6.45
N THR A 251 15.47 7.56 5.28
CA THR A 251 16.62 7.78 4.39
C THR A 251 17.69 8.63 5.08
N SER A 252 17.29 9.69 5.80
CA SER A 252 18.24 10.52 6.55
C SER A 252 18.95 9.79 7.70
N ILE A 253 18.39 8.66 8.15
CA ILE A 253 18.89 7.88 9.30
C ILE A 253 19.70 6.69 8.83
N PHE A 254 19.09 5.82 8.03
CA PHE A 254 19.67 4.56 7.59
C PHE A 254 20.45 4.67 6.26
N GLY A 255 20.29 5.79 5.54
CA GLY A 255 20.84 6.01 4.21
C GLY A 255 19.94 5.48 3.07
N GLU A 256 20.14 6.02 1.87
CA GLU A 256 19.42 5.65 0.63
C GLU A 256 19.60 4.17 0.25
N GLU A 257 20.67 3.52 0.73
CA GLU A 257 20.91 2.12 0.45
C GLU A 257 20.01 1.16 1.26
N GLN A 258 19.47 1.61 2.38
CA GLN A 258 18.69 0.78 3.31
C GLN A 258 17.17 0.88 3.08
N VAL A 259 16.69 2.02 2.57
CA VAL A 259 15.27 2.39 2.63
C VAL A 259 14.71 2.65 1.25
N ASP A 260 13.49 2.17 1.02
CA ASP A 260 12.76 2.46 -0.21
C ASP A 260 11.25 2.53 0.05
N LYS A 261 10.50 3.00 -0.95
CA LYS A 261 9.04 3.11 -0.90
C LYS A 261 8.37 2.56 -2.16
N TYR A 262 7.19 1.97 -2.00
CA TYR A 262 6.39 1.47 -3.11
C TYR A 262 4.89 1.61 -2.82
N PHE A 263 4.14 2.24 -3.73
CA PHE A 263 2.69 2.45 -3.63
C PHE A 263 2.09 2.67 -5.04
N TYR A 264 0.75 2.63 -5.15
CA TYR A 264 0.03 2.62 -6.44
C TYR A 264 0.40 3.76 -7.41
N PHE A 265 0.63 4.97 -6.91
CA PHE A 265 1.00 6.17 -7.69
C PHE A 265 2.51 6.42 -7.79
N TYR A 266 3.36 5.44 -7.44
CA TYR A 266 4.80 5.64 -7.44
C TYR A 266 5.37 5.87 -8.86
N ASP A 267 4.73 5.28 -9.88
CA ASP A 267 5.03 5.53 -11.30
C ASP A 267 4.87 7.02 -11.66
N VAL A 268 3.82 7.68 -11.17
CA VAL A 268 3.58 9.12 -11.34
C VAL A 268 4.73 9.95 -10.78
N GLU A 269 5.24 9.61 -9.59
CA GLU A 269 6.36 10.33 -8.99
C GLU A 269 7.65 10.19 -9.79
N LEU A 270 7.92 9.01 -10.34
CA LEU A 270 9.12 8.78 -11.15
C LEU A 270 9.07 9.63 -12.42
N TYR A 271 7.94 9.64 -13.15
CA TYR A 271 7.82 10.53 -14.31
C TYR A 271 7.94 12.01 -13.92
N GLY A 272 7.39 12.43 -12.78
CA GLY A 272 7.53 13.80 -12.27
C GLY A 272 8.97 14.21 -11.94
N ARG A 273 9.88 13.26 -11.71
CA ARG A 273 11.32 13.51 -11.51
C ARG A 273 12.13 13.53 -12.82
N GLY A 274 11.47 13.37 -13.97
CA GLY A 274 12.12 13.40 -15.28
C GLY A 274 12.64 12.05 -15.77
N TYR A 275 12.29 10.93 -15.13
CA TYR A 275 12.66 9.60 -15.62
C TYR A 275 11.92 9.27 -16.92
N GLU A 276 12.65 8.74 -17.92
CA GLU A 276 12.06 8.25 -19.18
C GLU A 276 11.38 6.90 -19.00
N THR A 277 10.50 6.50 -19.93
CA THR A 277 9.69 5.27 -19.83
C THR A 277 10.52 4.01 -19.60
N MET A 278 11.67 3.89 -20.25
CA MET A 278 12.56 2.74 -20.04
C MET A 278 13.18 2.75 -18.65
N ASP A 279 13.53 3.93 -18.13
CA ASP A 279 14.05 4.07 -16.77
C ASP A 279 12.95 3.88 -15.73
N VAL A 280 11.72 4.35 -15.97
CA VAL A 280 10.58 4.04 -15.12
C VAL A 280 10.29 2.54 -15.13
N LYS A 281 10.33 1.86 -16.27
CA LYS A 281 10.24 0.40 -16.34
C LYS A 281 11.34 -0.29 -15.56
N ARG A 282 12.59 0.20 -15.62
CA ARG A 282 13.75 -0.28 -14.85
C ARG A 282 13.67 0.04 -13.36
N HIS A 283 13.07 1.16 -12.98
CA HIS A 283 12.85 1.57 -11.60
C HIS A 283 11.70 0.77 -11.00
N LEU A 284 10.52 0.76 -11.64
CA LEU A 284 9.40 -0.13 -11.33
C LEU A 284 9.74 -1.61 -11.55
N PHE A 285 10.92 -1.91 -12.12
CA PHE A 285 11.43 -3.27 -12.21
C PHE A 285 11.72 -3.82 -10.82
N TRP A 286 10.69 -4.53 -10.36
CA TRP A 286 10.42 -5.20 -9.09
C TRP A 286 11.59 -5.65 -8.21
N GLY A 287 12.73 -6.05 -8.79
CA GLY A 287 13.90 -6.46 -8.01
C GLY A 287 14.48 -5.34 -7.16
N LYS A 288 14.53 -4.09 -7.67
CA LYS A 288 15.25 -3.01 -7.00
C LYS A 288 14.60 -2.62 -5.67
N HIS A 289 13.34 -2.21 -5.70
CA HIS A 289 12.66 -1.73 -4.50
C HIS A 289 12.46 -2.83 -3.44
N PHE A 290 11.96 -4.00 -3.83
CA PHE A 290 11.60 -5.05 -2.88
C PHE A 290 12.80 -5.77 -2.23
N LEU A 291 14.02 -5.63 -2.76
CA LEU A 291 15.24 -6.15 -2.14
C LEU A 291 15.93 -5.14 -1.19
N LYS A 292 15.46 -3.88 -1.10
CA LYS A 292 15.99 -2.84 -0.17
C LYS A 292 15.58 -3.07 1.28
N PRO A 293 16.48 -3.19 2.26
CA PRO A 293 16.22 -3.77 3.60
C PRO A 293 14.93 -3.33 4.29
N CYS A 294 14.63 -2.04 4.24
CA CYS A 294 13.44 -1.41 4.78
C CYS A 294 12.56 -0.91 3.62
N MET A 295 11.36 -1.46 3.48
CA MET A 295 10.38 -1.04 2.48
C MET A 295 9.21 -0.34 3.16
N ILE A 296 8.82 0.82 2.64
CA ILE A 296 7.66 1.58 3.10
C ILE A 296 6.55 1.45 2.06
N THR A 297 5.37 0.98 2.47
CA THR A 297 4.27 0.68 1.56
C THR A 297 2.91 0.85 2.22
N THR A 298 1.83 0.59 1.49
CA THR A 298 0.45 0.62 2.00
C THR A 298 -0.08 -0.79 2.27
N VAL A 299 -1.17 -0.92 3.04
CA VAL A 299 -1.82 -2.22 3.25
C VAL A 299 -2.27 -2.84 1.94
N ASP A 300 -2.80 -2.07 0.99
CA ASP A 300 -3.25 -2.60 -0.31
C ASP A 300 -2.12 -3.28 -1.08
N GLN A 301 -0.93 -2.67 -1.15
CA GLN A 301 0.23 -3.29 -1.81
C GLN A 301 0.69 -4.58 -1.10
N LEU A 302 0.61 -4.59 0.22
CA LEU A 302 0.86 -5.81 1.00
C LEU A 302 -0.16 -6.89 0.61
N LEU A 303 -1.45 -6.59 0.66
CA LEU A 303 -2.53 -7.55 0.34
C LEU A 303 -2.45 -8.05 -1.11
N LEU A 304 -2.16 -7.17 -2.07
CA LEU A 304 -1.91 -7.52 -3.48
C LEU A 304 -0.79 -8.54 -3.67
N SER A 305 0.20 -8.56 -2.78
CA SER A 305 1.29 -9.53 -2.82
C SER A 305 0.83 -10.95 -2.42
N PHE A 306 -0.27 -11.07 -1.66
CA PHE A 306 -0.82 -12.34 -1.19
C PHE A 306 -2.04 -12.82 -1.97
N LEU A 307 -2.71 -11.96 -2.74
CA LEU A 307 -3.86 -12.30 -3.59
C LEU A 307 -3.52 -13.22 -4.81
N GLN A 308 -2.26 -13.59 -4.99
CA GLN A 308 -1.78 -14.46 -6.07
C GLN A 308 -2.06 -13.94 -7.49
N VAL A 309 -2.13 -12.64 -7.69
CA VAL A 309 -2.38 -12.03 -9.02
C VAL A 309 -1.06 -11.82 -9.77
N GLY A 310 -1.03 -12.21 -11.04
CA GLY A 310 0.11 -11.98 -11.94
C GLY A 310 1.42 -12.59 -11.39
N SER A 311 2.49 -11.79 -11.38
CA SER A 311 3.81 -12.21 -10.87
C SER A 311 3.91 -12.14 -9.34
N TYR A 312 2.90 -12.61 -8.61
CA TYR A 312 2.86 -12.52 -7.15
C TYR A 312 4.07 -13.20 -6.47
N HIS A 313 4.59 -14.28 -7.07
CA HIS A 313 5.67 -15.11 -6.53
C HIS A 313 6.98 -14.34 -6.37
N THR A 314 7.20 -13.27 -7.14
CA THR A 314 8.38 -12.41 -6.99
C THR A 314 8.24 -11.42 -5.84
N LYS A 315 7.01 -11.08 -5.43
CA LYS A 315 6.72 -10.16 -4.31
C LYS A 315 6.58 -10.91 -2.98
N ARG A 316 5.80 -11.99 -2.99
CA ARG A 316 5.40 -12.75 -1.79
C ARG A 316 6.59 -13.32 -1.04
N VAL A 317 7.62 -13.81 -1.75
CA VAL A 317 8.83 -14.39 -1.15
C VAL A 317 9.61 -13.38 -0.29
N MET A 318 9.48 -12.08 -0.57
CA MET A 318 10.18 -11.01 0.14
C MET A 318 9.73 -10.86 1.60
N PHE A 319 8.57 -11.43 1.94
CA PHE A 319 8.04 -11.42 3.30
C PHE A 319 8.62 -12.53 4.18
N ARG A 320 9.47 -13.43 3.66
CA ARG A 320 10.15 -14.46 4.47
C ARG A 320 11.13 -13.84 5.45
N ASN A 321 11.05 -14.30 6.70
CA ASN A 321 11.82 -13.83 7.85
C ASN A 321 11.77 -12.29 7.99
N SER A 322 10.58 -11.72 7.76
CA SER A 322 10.39 -10.26 7.74
C SER A 322 9.63 -9.74 8.96
N ALA A 323 9.89 -8.47 9.28
CA ALA A 323 9.12 -7.70 10.24
C ALA A 323 8.08 -6.84 9.51
N LEU A 324 6.83 -6.86 9.95
CA LEU A 324 5.73 -6.01 9.48
C LEU A 324 5.41 -4.99 10.58
N VAL A 325 5.66 -3.72 10.32
CA VAL A 325 5.28 -2.61 11.21
C VAL A 325 4.04 -1.96 10.62
N ILE A 326 2.89 -2.12 11.28
CA ILE A 326 1.61 -1.61 10.82
C ILE A 326 1.25 -0.39 11.64
N ASP A 327 1.31 0.77 11.01
CA ASP A 327 0.99 2.04 11.65
C ASP A 327 -0.49 2.37 11.52
N GLU A 328 -1.06 2.93 12.58
CA GLU A 328 -2.47 3.30 12.72
C GLU A 328 -3.45 2.18 12.30
N VAL A 329 -3.28 0.98 12.87
CA VAL A 329 -4.10 -0.22 12.55
C VAL A 329 -5.62 0.01 12.70
N HIS A 330 -6.03 0.91 13.58
CA HIS A 330 -7.45 1.28 13.78
C HIS A 330 -8.10 1.94 12.55
N LEU A 331 -7.32 2.42 11.58
CA LEU A 331 -7.82 2.98 10.33
C LEU A 331 -8.10 1.93 9.25
N LEU A 332 -7.74 0.67 9.50
CA LEU A 332 -8.05 -0.40 8.57
C LEU A 332 -9.54 -0.70 8.64
N ASN A 333 -10.20 -0.65 7.49
CA ASN A 333 -11.59 -1.09 7.41
C ASN A 333 -11.69 -2.60 7.76
N PRO A 334 -12.88 -3.09 8.16
CA PRO A 334 -13.03 -4.49 8.57
C PRO A 334 -12.59 -5.51 7.52
N ARG A 335 -12.76 -5.21 6.22
CA ARG A 335 -12.35 -6.10 5.11
C ARG A 335 -10.82 -6.20 5.00
N MET A 336 -10.12 -5.07 5.07
CA MET A 336 -8.65 -4.99 5.04
C MET A 336 -8.05 -5.65 6.28
N LEU A 337 -8.64 -5.42 7.46
CA LEU A 337 -8.21 -6.06 8.70
C LEU A 337 -8.39 -7.58 8.61
N TYR A 338 -9.56 -8.05 8.17
CA TYR A 338 -9.81 -9.48 7.97
C TYR A 338 -8.79 -10.12 7.00
N LEU A 339 -8.60 -9.51 5.82
CA LEU A 339 -7.65 -9.97 4.80
C LEU A 339 -6.22 -10.05 5.34
N LEU A 340 -5.79 -9.01 6.05
CA LEU A 340 -4.47 -8.93 6.66
C LEU A 340 -4.27 -10.05 7.66
N LEU A 341 -5.22 -10.24 8.59
CA LEU A 341 -5.16 -11.28 9.61
C LEU A 341 -5.24 -12.69 9.00
N PHE A 342 -6.06 -12.88 7.98
CA PHE A 342 -6.17 -14.13 7.22
C PHE A 342 -4.82 -14.55 6.62
N PHE A 343 -4.15 -13.64 5.91
CA PHE A 343 -2.84 -13.94 5.34
C PHE A 343 -1.74 -14.08 6.40
N MET A 344 -1.75 -13.23 7.43
CA MET A 344 -0.81 -13.37 8.54
C MET A 344 -0.92 -14.75 9.18
N ARG A 345 -2.13 -15.18 9.57
CA ARG A 345 -2.35 -16.52 10.14
C ARG A 345 -1.84 -17.62 9.23
N ARG A 346 -2.06 -17.49 7.92
CA ARG A 346 -1.69 -18.51 6.92
C ARG A 346 -0.19 -18.64 6.71
N TYR A 347 0.52 -17.51 6.68
CA TYR A 347 1.94 -17.45 6.40
C TYR A 347 2.80 -17.27 7.65
N TRP A 348 2.21 -17.16 8.84
CA TRP A 348 2.89 -16.84 10.10
C TRP A 348 4.14 -17.68 10.32
N ASP A 349 4.00 -19.01 10.35
CA ASP A 349 5.12 -19.92 10.58
C ASP A 349 5.93 -20.20 9.32
N ILE A 350 5.29 -20.22 8.16
CA ILE A 350 5.95 -20.51 6.88
C ILE A 350 6.99 -19.43 6.57
N TYR A 351 6.65 -18.17 6.87
CA TYR A 351 7.49 -17.01 6.63
C TYR A 351 8.16 -16.49 7.89
N ASN A 352 7.95 -17.12 9.04
CA ASN A 352 8.50 -16.68 10.33
C ASN A 352 8.27 -15.17 10.54
N LEU A 353 7.03 -14.72 10.35
CA LEU A 353 6.68 -13.30 10.42
C LEU A 353 6.87 -12.77 11.84
N SER A 354 7.35 -11.53 11.94
CA SER A 354 7.28 -10.70 13.14
C SER A 354 6.40 -9.49 12.85
N VAL A 355 5.47 -9.13 13.73
CA VAL A 355 4.48 -8.09 13.49
C VAL A 355 4.39 -7.16 14.70
N LEU A 356 4.54 -5.86 14.44
CA LEU A 356 4.30 -4.78 15.39
C LEU A 356 3.07 -3.99 14.92
N PHE A 357 2.00 -4.03 15.70
CA PHE A 357 0.84 -3.16 15.50
C PHE A 357 0.99 -1.89 16.31
N MET A 358 0.82 -0.74 15.66
CA MET A 358 0.89 0.57 16.30
C MET A 358 -0.43 1.31 16.13
N SER A 359 -0.82 2.05 17.17
CA SER A 359 -2.00 2.91 17.12
C SER A 359 -1.91 4.06 18.11
N ALA A 360 -2.57 5.17 17.83
CA ALA A 360 -2.89 6.16 18.86
C ALA A 360 -3.90 5.55 19.86
N THR A 361 -5.07 5.19 19.35
CA THR A 361 -6.13 4.55 20.10
C THR A 361 -6.13 3.06 19.77
N PHE A 362 -5.74 2.21 20.72
CA PHE A 362 -5.73 0.77 20.51
C PHE A 362 -6.76 0.10 21.42
N PRO A 363 -8.02 -0.06 20.97
CA PRO A 363 -9.04 -0.72 21.76
C PRO A 363 -8.61 -2.10 22.22
N ASP A 364 -8.87 -2.43 23.48
CA ASP A 364 -8.51 -3.74 24.02
C ASP A 364 -9.28 -4.87 23.33
N GLY A 365 -10.53 -4.60 22.90
CA GLY A 365 -11.30 -5.48 22.04
C GLY A 365 -10.56 -5.81 20.74
N LEU A 366 -9.97 -4.82 20.07
CA LEU A 366 -9.21 -5.03 18.83
C LEU A 366 -7.95 -5.87 19.07
N LYS A 367 -7.20 -5.60 20.15
CA LYS A 367 -6.02 -6.41 20.51
C LYS A 367 -6.42 -7.87 20.72
N LYS A 368 -7.50 -8.10 21.46
CA LYS A 368 -8.00 -9.45 21.77
C LYS A 368 -8.41 -10.18 20.49
N VAL A 369 -9.19 -9.53 19.62
CA VAL A 369 -9.54 -10.09 18.30
C VAL A 369 -8.29 -10.47 17.51
N ILE A 370 -7.27 -9.61 17.44
CA ILE A 370 -6.03 -9.91 16.71
C ILE A 370 -5.31 -11.13 17.32
N LYS A 371 -5.14 -11.15 18.66
CA LYS A 371 -4.49 -12.26 19.39
C LYS A 371 -5.21 -13.59 19.12
N ASP A 372 -6.53 -13.59 19.27
CA ASP A 372 -7.37 -14.79 19.16
C ASP A 372 -7.45 -15.27 17.70
N PHE A 373 -7.58 -14.36 16.74
CA PHE A 373 -7.63 -14.71 15.32
C PHE A 373 -6.35 -15.41 14.86
N LEU A 374 -5.19 -14.90 15.30
CA LEU A 374 -3.89 -15.47 14.95
C LEU A 374 -3.53 -16.71 15.78
N GLY A 375 -4.12 -16.88 16.96
CA GLY A 375 -3.83 -17.99 17.87
C GLY A 375 -2.43 -17.94 18.48
N ILE A 376 -1.85 -16.74 18.62
CA ILE A 376 -0.48 -16.54 19.10
C ILE A 376 -0.52 -16.09 20.55
N LYS A 377 0.23 -16.76 21.42
CA LYS A 377 0.41 -16.33 22.80
C LYS A 377 1.27 -15.07 22.86
N VAL A 378 0.78 -14.06 23.56
CA VAL A 378 1.44 -12.77 23.77
C VAL A 378 1.62 -12.59 25.27
N ASP A 379 2.83 -12.24 25.71
CA ASP A 379 3.07 -11.85 27.10
C ASP A 379 2.82 -10.34 27.21
N GLU A 380 1.69 -9.94 27.77
CA GLU A 380 1.28 -8.53 27.83
C GLU A 380 2.31 -7.64 28.55
N ARG A 381 3.05 -8.18 29.54
CA ARG A 381 4.08 -7.41 30.23
C ARG A 381 5.29 -7.15 29.35
N ARG A 382 5.61 -8.06 28.45
CA ARG A 382 6.77 -7.99 27.57
C ARG A 382 6.45 -7.33 26.23
N ASP A 383 5.34 -7.73 25.62
CA ASP A 383 5.03 -7.54 24.20
C ASP A 383 4.06 -6.37 23.94
N GLU A 384 3.61 -5.70 25.01
CA GLU A 384 2.79 -4.50 24.92
C GLU A 384 3.46 -3.28 25.57
N ILE A 385 3.34 -2.15 24.89
CA ILE A 385 3.57 -0.82 25.45
C ILE A 385 2.26 -0.06 25.34
N ASN A 386 1.78 0.45 26.48
CA ASN A 386 0.58 1.28 26.55
C ASN A 386 0.89 2.54 27.37
N GLU A 387 1.06 3.67 26.68
CA GLU A 387 1.51 4.94 27.28
C GLU A 387 0.34 5.76 27.84
N ILE A 388 -0.43 5.15 28.73
CA ILE A 388 -1.57 5.77 29.43
C ILE A 388 -1.13 6.99 30.23
N GLU A 389 0.01 6.92 30.91
CA GLU A 389 0.53 8.02 31.74
C GLU A 389 0.83 9.27 30.91
N GLU A 390 1.33 9.11 29.69
CA GLU A 390 1.57 10.24 28.78
C GLU A 390 0.25 10.90 28.38
N TYR A 391 -0.81 10.12 28.09
CA TYR A 391 -2.14 10.67 27.84
C TYR A 391 -2.68 11.47 29.03
N LYS A 392 -2.48 10.98 30.25
CA LYS A 392 -2.90 11.67 31.49
C LYS A 392 -2.09 12.94 31.76
N ARG A 393 -0.80 12.94 31.45
CA ARG A 393 0.12 14.06 31.75
C ARG A 393 -0.03 15.23 30.79
N LEU A 394 -0.26 14.97 29.52
CA LEU A 394 -0.03 15.96 28.47
C LEU A 394 -1.16 17.00 28.33
N CYS A 395 -2.42 16.67 28.65
CA CYS A 395 -3.60 17.57 28.61
C CYS A 395 -3.47 18.70 27.57
N ARG A 396 -3.23 18.35 26.30
CA ARG A 396 -2.82 19.32 25.26
C ARG A 396 -4.02 20.06 24.68
N VAL A 397 -5.19 19.51 24.89
CA VAL A 397 -6.46 19.99 24.37
C VAL A 397 -7.40 20.35 25.50
N LYS A 398 -7.96 21.56 25.43
CA LYS A 398 -9.13 21.99 26.20
C LYS A 398 -10.23 22.33 25.20
N VAL A 399 -11.33 21.59 25.30
CA VAL A 399 -12.44 21.65 24.36
C VAL A 399 -13.52 22.59 24.88
N GLU A 400 -14.11 23.36 23.97
CA GLU A 400 -15.37 24.06 24.14
C GLU A 400 -16.40 23.47 23.18
N ASN A 401 -17.56 23.10 23.73
CA ASN A 401 -18.67 22.51 23.00
C ASN A 401 -19.59 23.62 22.47
N ARG A 402 -19.74 23.70 21.13
CA ARG A 402 -20.65 24.59 20.41
C ARG A 402 -21.55 23.79 19.46
N LEU A 403 -22.05 22.64 19.92
CA LEU A 403 -22.89 21.72 19.14
C LEU A 403 -24.27 22.29 18.76
N ASP A 404 -24.61 23.48 19.25
CA ASP A 404 -25.77 24.28 18.86
C ASP A 404 -25.48 25.21 17.66
N GLU A 405 -24.21 25.44 17.33
CA GLU A 405 -23.78 26.32 16.25
C GLU A 405 -23.28 25.54 15.01
N ASN A 406 -23.31 26.19 13.84
CA ASN A 406 -22.65 25.70 12.63
C ASN A 406 -21.25 26.31 12.51
N ILE A 407 -20.26 25.54 12.09
CA ILE A 407 -18.87 26.00 11.95
C ILE A 407 -18.70 27.27 11.07
N LEU A 408 -19.63 27.56 10.16
CA LEU A 408 -19.62 28.79 9.36
C LEU A 408 -19.79 30.06 10.20
N THR A 409 -20.49 30.01 11.34
CA THR A 409 -20.64 31.17 12.24
C THR A 409 -19.30 31.63 12.80
N ALA A 410 -18.33 30.72 12.89
CA ALA A 410 -17.01 31.00 13.42
C ALA A 410 -16.04 31.65 12.42
N CYS A 411 -16.43 31.87 11.15
CA CYS A 411 -15.50 32.37 10.13
C CYS A 411 -14.87 33.72 10.49
N GLY A 412 -15.63 34.63 11.12
CA GLY A 412 -15.09 35.91 11.60
C GLY A 412 -14.03 35.73 12.70
N GLU A 413 -14.32 34.89 13.69
CA GLU A 413 -13.39 34.56 14.78
C GLU A 413 -12.13 33.85 14.24
N ILE A 414 -12.30 32.91 13.31
CA ILE A 414 -11.23 32.19 12.63
C ILE A 414 -10.36 33.17 11.84
N ALA A 415 -10.96 34.09 11.09
CA ALA A 415 -10.21 35.08 10.33
C ALA A 415 -9.38 35.99 11.25
N GLU A 416 -9.99 36.52 12.31
CA GLU A 416 -9.30 37.39 13.27
C GLU A 416 -8.09 36.68 13.90
N LYS A 417 -8.29 35.48 14.46
CA LYS A 417 -7.21 34.70 15.08
C LYS A 417 -6.17 34.24 14.05
N GLY A 418 -6.61 33.93 12.82
CA GLY A 418 -5.78 33.42 11.73
C GLY A 418 -4.73 34.40 11.22
N THR A 419 -4.89 35.70 11.50
CA THR A 419 -3.87 36.72 11.22
C THR A 419 -2.60 36.55 12.06
N LYS A 420 -2.71 35.96 13.26
CA LYS A 420 -1.63 35.86 14.25
C LYS A 420 -1.27 34.43 14.63
N LYS A 421 -2.16 33.48 14.36
CA LYS A 421 -2.06 32.09 14.81
C LYS A 421 -2.30 31.12 13.67
N LYS A 422 -1.84 29.89 13.85
CA LYS A 422 -2.14 28.80 12.93
C LYS A 422 -3.45 28.15 13.37
N ILE A 423 -4.44 28.12 12.48
CA ILE A 423 -5.74 27.52 12.76
C ILE A 423 -6.00 26.33 11.84
N LEU A 424 -6.39 25.20 12.41
CA LEU A 424 -6.90 24.05 11.69
C LEU A 424 -8.43 24.08 11.74
N VAL A 425 -9.07 24.02 10.58
CA VAL A 425 -10.51 23.89 10.46
C VAL A 425 -10.82 22.55 9.81
N VAL A 426 -11.58 21.67 10.48
CA VAL A 426 -11.88 20.32 9.99
C VAL A 426 -13.38 20.16 9.78
N CYS A 427 -13.77 19.97 8.53
CA CYS A 427 -15.14 19.65 8.15
C CYS A 427 -15.25 18.18 7.75
N ASN A 428 -16.39 17.57 8.00
CA ASN A 428 -16.64 16.16 7.68
C ASN A 428 -16.92 15.95 6.20
N THR A 429 -17.40 16.98 5.50
CA THR A 429 -17.67 16.91 4.05
C THR A 429 -16.83 17.92 3.27
N VAL A 430 -16.54 17.58 2.01
CA VAL A 430 -15.79 18.44 1.09
C VAL A 430 -16.59 19.71 0.78
N GLU A 431 -17.89 19.56 0.60
CA GLU A 431 -18.82 20.66 0.32
C GLU A 431 -18.80 21.70 1.45
N GLN A 432 -18.80 21.27 2.71
CA GLN A 432 -18.72 22.18 3.85
C GLN A 432 -17.34 22.83 3.96
N ALA A 433 -16.26 22.08 3.73
CA ALA A 433 -14.90 22.63 3.71
C ALA A 433 -14.75 23.74 2.65
N ILE A 434 -15.35 23.56 1.47
CA ILE A 434 -15.35 24.58 0.40
C ILE A 434 -16.15 25.82 0.81
N LYS A 435 -17.32 25.66 1.44
CA LYS A 435 -18.11 26.81 1.94
C LYS A 435 -17.33 27.62 2.97
N VAL A 436 -16.69 26.96 3.92
CA VAL A 436 -15.84 27.62 4.92
C VAL A 436 -14.67 28.32 4.23
N LYS A 437 -13.99 27.66 3.29
CA LYS A 437 -12.90 28.26 2.52
C LYS A 437 -13.35 29.53 1.79
N ARG A 438 -14.50 29.50 1.13
CA ARG A 438 -15.07 30.66 0.43
C ARG A 438 -15.42 31.79 1.39
N ALA A 439 -16.09 31.48 2.51
CA ALA A 439 -16.41 32.49 3.52
C ALA A 439 -15.14 33.16 4.08
N LEU A 440 -14.04 32.43 4.21
CA LEU A 440 -12.74 32.98 4.62
C LEU A 440 -12.05 33.81 3.52
N GLU A 441 -12.43 33.69 2.25
CA GLU A 441 -11.85 34.50 1.16
C GLU A 441 -12.35 35.93 1.16
N ASP A 442 -13.49 36.20 1.81
CA ASP A 442 -14.06 37.55 1.96
C ASP A 442 -13.31 38.40 3.02
N TYR A 443 -12.38 37.80 3.78
CA TYR A 443 -11.59 38.48 4.79
C TYR A 443 -10.19 38.82 4.29
N GLU A 444 -9.79 40.07 4.44
CA GLU A 444 -8.44 40.53 4.08
C GLU A 444 -7.38 40.05 5.08
N ASN A 445 -6.12 40.01 4.63
CA ASN A 445 -4.93 39.74 5.47
C ASN A 445 -4.85 38.34 6.11
N ILE A 446 -5.69 37.40 5.67
CA ILE A 446 -5.58 36.00 6.08
C ILE A 446 -5.13 35.11 4.92
N ARG A 447 -4.26 34.14 5.24
CA ARG A 447 -3.88 33.08 4.31
C ARG A 447 -4.74 31.87 4.62
N SER A 448 -5.72 31.57 3.78
CA SER A 448 -6.54 30.35 3.90
C SER A 448 -6.17 29.34 2.82
N ILE A 449 -5.94 28.10 3.22
CA ILE A 449 -5.58 26.96 2.36
C ILE A 449 -6.69 25.91 2.47
N LEU A 450 -6.97 25.18 1.39
CA LEU A 450 -7.92 24.07 1.39
C LEU A 450 -7.22 22.77 0.99
N ILE A 451 -7.48 21.68 1.71
CA ILE A 451 -7.02 20.34 1.33
C ILE A 451 -8.08 19.27 1.63
N HIS A 452 -8.32 18.38 0.68
CA HIS A 452 -9.24 17.24 0.85
C HIS A 452 -8.98 16.13 -0.18
N GLY A 453 -9.71 15.01 -0.09
CA GLY A 453 -9.53 13.84 -0.95
C GLY A 453 -9.84 14.05 -2.43
N ARG A 454 -10.65 15.05 -2.77
CA ARG A 454 -11.11 15.33 -4.15
C ARG A 454 -10.19 16.26 -4.98
N PHE A 455 -8.94 16.45 -4.57
CA PHE A 455 -7.92 17.03 -5.46
C PHE A 455 -7.30 15.92 -6.32
N ASN A 456 -6.84 16.26 -7.53
CA ASN A 456 -5.99 15.34 -8.27
C ASN A 456 -4.64 15.16 -7.56
N TYR A 457 -3.90 14.11 -7.91
CA TYR A 457 -2.65 13.79 -7.24
C TYR A 457 -1.62 14.94 -7.30
N ASN A 458 -1.48 15.60 -8.45
CA ASN A 458 -0.53 16.69 -8.65
C ASN A 458 -0.88 17.94 -7.81
N ASP A 459 -2.12 18.43 -7.89
CA ASP A 459 -2.58 19.59 -7.15
C ASP A 459 -2.56 19.34 -5.65
N ARG A 460 -2.93 18.13 -5.21
CA ARG A 460 -2.84 17.72 -3.81
C ARG A 460 -1.40 17.82 -3.30
N LYS A 461 -0.43 17.33 -4.07
CA LYS A 461 0.99 17.44 -3.72
C LYS A 461 1.42 18.91 -3.57
N THR A 462 1.00 19.78 -4.49
CA THR A 462 1.26 21.22 -4.38
C THR A 462 0.63 21.84 -3.12
N MET A 463 -0.59 21.45 -2.75
CA MET A 463 -1.21 21.92 -1.50
C MET A 463 -0.46 21.42 -0.27
N GLU A 464 -0.01 20.16 -0.26
CA GLU A 464 0.80 19.60 0.83
C GLU A 464 2.14 20.35 0.98
N GLU A 465 2.82 20.65 -0.13
CA GLU A 465 4.06 21.46 -0.14
C GLU A 465 3.80 22.89 0.37
N LEU A 466 2.68 23.51 -0.02
CA LEU A 466 2.29 24.84 0.47
C LEU A 466 2.06 24.85 1.98
N ILE A 467 1.39 23.82 2.53
CA ILE A 467 1.17 23.67 3.98
C ILE A 467 2.51 23.54 4.71
N ASP A 468 3.43 22.73 4.18
CA ASP A 468 4.76 22.55 4.78
C ASP A 468 5.58 23.87 4.74
N ASN A 469 5.51 24.62 3.64
CA ASN A 469 6.16 25.93 3.52
C ASN A 469 5.58 26.99 4.48
N LEU A 470 4.30 26.87 4.83
CA LEU A 470 3.63 27.78 5.75
C LEU A 470 3.68 27.34 7.21
N ALA A 471 4.37 26.25 7.55
CA ALA A 471 4.39 25.66 8.89
C ALA A 471 4.82 26.63 10.02
N SER A 472 5.60 27.67 9.69
CA SER A 472 6.13 28.66 10.64
C SER A 472 5.41 30.02 10.63
N VAL A 473 4.40 30.21 9.76
CA VAL A 473 3.69 31.50 9.64
C VAL A 473 2.20 31.34 9.97
N PRO A 474 1.53 32.41 10.46
CA PRO A 474 0.08 32.41 10.65
C PRO A 474 -0.68 32.12 9.34
N HIS A 475 -1.59 31.16 9.41
CA HIS A 475 -2.49 30.77 8.31
C HIS A 475 -3.64 29.92 8.85
N VAL A 476 -4.70 29.79 8.04
CA VAL A 476 -5.84 28.92 8.27
C VAL A 476 -5.79 27.76 7.28
N LEU A 477 -5.75 26.53 7.78
CA LEU A 477 -5.89 25.33 6.97
C LEU A 477 -7.30 24.78 7.14
N VAL A 478 -8.08 24.83 6.08
CA VAL A 478 -9.37 24.15 5.98
C VAL A 478 -9.13 22.77 5.39
N SER A 479 -9.57 21.73 6.09
CA SER A 479 -9.34 20.33 5.71
C SER A 479 -10.59 19.48 5.94
N THR A 480 -10.60 18.31 5.33
CA THR A 480 -11.44 17.18 5.79
C THR A 480 -10.60 16.17 6.58
N GLN A 481 -11.05 14.92 6.68
CA GLN A 481 -10.37 13.80 7.36
C GLN A 481 -8.93 13.56 6.86
N VAL A 482 -8.53 14.14 5.72
CA VAL A 482 -7.16 14.07 5.21
C VAL A 482 -6.12 14.51 6.26
N CYS A 483 -6.42 15.52 7.09
CA CYS A 483 -5.51 16.00 8.12
C CYS A 483 -5.34 15.03 9.30
N GLU A 484 -6.28 14.10 9.51
CA GLU A 484 -6.25 13.14 10.62
C GLU A 484 -5.05 12.20 10.52
N VAL A 485 -4.59 11.91 9.30
CA VAL A 485 -3.61 10.84 9.04
C VAL A 485 -2.47 11.29 8.12
N SER A 486 -2.73 12.21 7.19
CA SER A 486 -1.81 12.48 6.07
C SER A 486 -0.78 13.59 6.37
N LEU A 487 -1.00 14.43 7.39
CA LEU A 487 -0.24 15.67 7.58
C LEU A 487 0.55 15.67 8.89
N ASP A 488 1.86 15.91 8.80
CA ASP A 488 2.71 16.13 9.98
C ASP A 488 2.62 17.57 10.50
N ILE A 489 1.43 17.95 10.97
CA ILE A 489 1.10 19.32 11.35
C ILE A 489 0.97 19.51 12.87
N SER A 490 1.11 20.76 13.31
CA SER A 490 0.83 21.23 14.66
C SER A 490 0.27 22.66 14.59
N TYR A 491 -0.98 22.81 15.01
CA TYR A 491 -1.73 24.06 14.99
C TYR A 491 -1.97 24.61 16.41
N ASP A 492 -2.27 25.91 16.50
CA ASP A 492 -2.55 26.59 17.77
C ASP A 492 -4.01 26.37 18.20
N PHE A 493 -4.93 26.40 17.22
CA PHE A 493 -6.36 26.20 17.43
C PHE A 493 -6.95 25.17 16.46
N LEU A 494 -7.99 24.47 16.90
CA LEU A 494 -8.84 23.61 16.08
C LEU A 494 -10.29 24.06 16.15
N TYR A 495 -10.90 24.20 14.98
CA TYR A 495 -12.34 24.34 14.79
C TYR A 495 -12.79 23.11 14.02
N THR A 496 -13.63 22.28 14.59
CA THR A 496 -14.01 21.01 13.96
C THR A 496 -15.51 20.79 14.04
N GLU A 497 -16.09 20.20 13.01
CA GLU A 497 -17.41 19.58 13.14
C GLU A 497 -17.32 18.34 14.04
N VAL A 498 -18.42 18.00 14.71
CA VAL A 498 -18.55 16.76 15.48
C VAL A 498 -18.33 15.54 14.60
N ALA A 499 -17.55 14.58 15.09
CA ALA A 499 -17.20 13.35 14.40
C ALA A 499 -17.15 12.19 15.40
N PRO A 500 -17.10 10.94 14.95
CA PRO A 500 -16.88 9.81 15.85
C PRO A 500 -15.62 10.02 16.71
N LEU A 501 -15.63 9.49 17.94
CA LEU A 501 -14.56 9.69 18.92
C LEU A 501 -13.15 9.40 18.36
N PRO A 502 -12.89 8.31 17.61
CA PRO A 502 -11.58 8.06 17.01
C PRO A 502 -11.08 9.21 16.13
N SER A 503 -11.95 9.75 15.27
CA SER A 503 -11.61 10.89 14.41
C SER A 503 -11.35 12.14 15.23
N LEU A 504 -12.14 12.43 16.26
CA LEU A 504 -11.90 13.57 17.14
C LEU A 504 -10.54 13.48 17.85
N ILE A 505 -10.18 12.31 18.40
CA ILE A 505 -8.89 12.09 19.05
C ILE A 505 -7.73 12.33 18.06
N GLN A 506 -7.87 11.89 16.80
CA GLN A 506 -6.87 12.15 15.76
C GLN A 506 -6.76 13.64 15.41
N ARG A 507 -7.87 14.37 15.36
CA ARG A 507 -7.90 15.83 15.13
C ARG A 507 -7.24 16.59 16.29
N PHE A 508 -7.54 16.21 17.53
CA PHE A 508 -6.90 16.76 18.73
C PHE A 508 -5.39 16.56 18.72
N GLY A 509 -4.94 15.42 18.21
CA GLY A 509 -3.52 15.12 17.96
C GLY A 509 -2.79 16.09 17.01
N ARG A 510 -3.50 16.98 16.30
CA ARG A 510 -2.93 18.01 15.40
C ARG A 510 -2.87 19.38 16.05
N VAL A 511 -3.35 19.54 17.28
CA VAL A 511 -3.36 20.79 18.05
C VAL A 511 -2.34 20.69 19.17
N ASN A 512 -1.55 21.75 19.36
CA ASN A 512 -0.58 21.81 20.45
C ASN A 512 0.33 20.55 20.52
N ARG A 513 0.62 19.95 19.36
CA ARG A 513 1.17 18.58 19.23
C ARG A 513 2.55 18.43 19.85
N LYS A 514 3.37 19.49 19.80
CA LYS A 514 4.70 19.56 20.42
C LYS A 514 4.69 20.32 21.75
N GLY A 515 3.54 20.81 22.20
CA GLY A 515 3.46 21.63 23.39
C GLY A 515 3.12 20.84 24.65
N LYS A 516 3.03 21.59 25.75
CA LYS A 516 2.73 21.10 27.09
C LYS A 516 1.24 21.33 27.41
N ARG A 517 0.82 20.90 28.60
CA ARG A 517 -0.52 21.14 29.15
C ARG A 517 -1.00 22.57 28.91
N THR A 518 -2.25 22.71 28.48
CA THR A 518 -2.95 24.00 28.33
C THR A 518 -4.19 24.03 29.21
N ASP A 519 -4.44 25.17 29.85
CA ASP A 519 -5.69 25.44 30.57
C ASP A 519 -6.62 26.37 29.78
N LYS A 520 -6.18 26.85 28.61
CA LYS A 520 -6.97 27.68 27.69
C LYS A 520 -7.64 26.83 26.64
N VAL A 521 -8.89 27.16 26.32
CA VAL A 521 -9.63 26.57 25.19
C VAL A 521 -8.83 26.76 23.90
N ASN A 522 -8.56 25.65 23.23
CA ASN A 522 -7.88 25.63 21.95
C ASN A 522 -8.57 24.72 20.92
N CYS A 523 -9.64 24.03 21.30
CA CYS A 523 -10.45 23.22 20.41
C CYS A 523 -11.93 23.59 20.56
N TYR A 524 -12.60 23.83 19.42
CA TYR A 524 -14.01 24.19 19.35
C TYR A 524 -14.73 23.16 18.48
N ILE A 525 -15.78 22.54 19.03
CA ILE A 525 -16.56 21.52 18.32
C ILE A 525 -17.94 22.06 17.96
N TYR A 526 -18.26 22.04 16.67
CA TYR A 526 -19.50 22.55 16.09
C TYR A 526 -20.41 21.42 15.64
N ASN A 527 -21.70 21.72 15.47
CA ASN A 527 -22.63 20.78 14.87
C ASN A 527 -22.27 20.51 13.40
N ALA A 528 -22.60 19.31 12.93
CA ALA A 528 -22.52 18.97 11.52
C ALA A 528 -23.90 19.06 10.86
N ASP A 529 -23.97 19.70 9.68
CA ASP A 529 -25.21 19.81 8.90
C ASP A 529 -25.42 18.54 8.06
N ILE A 530 -26.07 17.52 8.64
CA ILE A 530 -26.32 16.22 8.01
C ILE A 530 -27.57 16.31 7.12
N LYS A 531 -27.42 16.83 5.90
CA LYS A 531 -28.55 16.96 4.94
C LYS A 531 -28.93 15.65 4.27
N GLU A 532 -27.93 14.83 3.90
CA GLU A 532 -28.14 13.60 3.14
C GLU A 532 -27.53 12.39 3.87
N ARG A 533 -28.36 11.70 4.66
CA ARG A 533 -27.94 10.59 5.53
C ARG A 533 -27.14 9.50 4.82
N GLY A 534 -27.46 9.19 3.55
CA GLY A 534 -26.76 8.17 2.77
C GLY A 534 -25.46 8.63 2.08
N ARG A 535 -25.08 9.91 2.19
CA ARG A 535 -23.86 10.47 1.58
C ARG A 535 -22.89 11.08 2.59
N TYR A 536 -23.27 11.05 3.87
CA TYR A 536 -22.44 11.55 4.95
C TYR A 536 -21.38 10.48 5.33
N PRO A 537 -20.14 10.86 5.70
CA PRO A 537 -19.06 9.90 5.88
C PRO A 537 -19.18 9.04 7.15
N TYR A 538 -20.03 9.44 8.10
CA TYR A 538 -20.18 8.78 9.40
C TYR A 538 -21.60 8.29 9.63
N ASN A 539 -21.76 7.27 10.47
CA ASN A 539 -23.08 6.80 10.87
C ASN A 539 -23.74 7.83 11.82
N GLU A 540 -25.04 8.06 11.66
CA GLU A 540 -25.83 8.93 12.56
C GLU A 540 -25.70 8.49 14.02
N ARG A 541 -25.64 7.18 14.27
CA ARG A 541 -25.48 6.63 15.62
C ARG A 541 -24.16 7.03 16.27
N GLU A 542 -23.05 6.93 15.53
CA GLU A 542 -21.72 7.31 16.01
C GLU A 542 -21.61 8.81 16.29
N ILE A 543 -22.29 9.63 15.48
CA ILE A 543 -22.36 11.08 15.71
C ILE A 543 -23.18 11.40 16.96
N GLU A 544 -24.33 10.75 17.15
CA GLU A 544 -25.18 10.99 18.32
C GLU A 544 -24.52 10.53 19.62
N GLU A 545 -23.83 9.39 19.58
CA GLU A 545 -22.98 8.89 20.67
C GLU A 545 -21.87 9.91 20.99
N ALA A 546 -21.14 10.39 19.98
CA ALA A 546 -20.14 11.42 20.17
C ALA A 546 -20.74 12.70 20.78
N LYS A 547 -21.90 13.17 20.30
CA LYS A 547 -22.60 14.33 20.88
C LYS A 547 -22.96 14.12 22.35
N SER A 548 -23.46 12.95 22.71
CA SER A 548 -23.78 12.60 24.09
C SER A 548 -22.55 12.68 25.00
N ILE A 549 -21.42 12.14 24.54
CA ILE A 549 -20.16 12.13 25.30
C ILE A 549 -19.56 13.53 25.40
N LEU A 550 -19.64 14.31 24.32
CA LEU A 550 -19.22 15.71 24.30
C LEU A 550 -20.14 16.62 25.13
N GLY A 551 -21.40 16.25 25.35
CA GLY A 551 -22.31 16.95 26.27
C GLY A 551 -21.81 16.90 27.72
N GLU A 552 -20.99 15.91 28.07
CA GLU A 552 -20.35 15.78 29.38
C GLU A 552 -18.94 16.41 29.44
N ILE A 553 -18.50 17.10 28.38
CA ILE A 553 -17.09 17.50 28.18
C ILE A 553 -16.55 18.48 29.23
N ASP A 554 -17.41 19.25 29.87
CA ASP A 554 -17.02 20.14 30.97
C ASP A 554 -16.41 19.35 32.14
N LYS A 555 -16.69 18.04 32.23
CA LYS A 555 -16.11 17.10 33.19
C LYS A 555 -14.82 16.43 32.73
N MET A 556 -14.34 16.68 31.49
CA MET A 556 -13.12 16.06 30.99
C MET A 556 -11.87 16.76 31.54
N GLU A 557 -11.06 15.99 32.29
CA GLU A 557 -9.78 16.44 32.82
C GLU A 557 -8.62 16.25 31.84
N ASN A 558 -8.69 15.25 30.96
CA ASN A 558 -7.63 14.91 30.01
C ASN A 558 -8.15 14.08 28.82
N GLU A 559 -7.32 13.96 27.78
CA GLU A 559 -7.61 13.20 26.56
C GLU A 559 -7.78 11.68 26.82
N TYR A 560 -7.21 11.15 27.91
CA TYR A 560 -7.32 9.73 28.24
C TYR A 560 -8.76 9.29 28.52
N MET A 561 -9.60 10.16 29.08
CA MET A 561 -11.03 9.86 29.31
C MET A 561 -11.78 9.54 28.00
N LEU A 562 -11.39 10.16 26.89
CA LEU A 562 -11.96 9.86 25.56
C LEU A 562 -11.54 8.47 25.07
N ILE A 563 -10.32 8.04 25.42
CA ILE A 563 -9.79 6.72 25.06
C ILE A 563 -10.47 5.62 25.88
N GLU A 564 -10.72 5.87 27.17
CA GLU A 564 -11.50 4.93 28.00
C GLU A 564 -12.91 4.74 27.44
N ARG A 565 -13.61 5.82 27.10
CA ARG A 565 -14.94 5.72 26.48
C ARG A 565 -14.90 4.98 25.14
N LEU A 566 -13.87 5.21 24.32
CA LEU A 566 -13.69 4.48 23.08
C LEU A 566 -13.47 2.97 23.32
N ASN A 567 -12.74 2.59 24.36
CA ASN A 567 -12.55 1.18 24.72
C ASN A 567 -13.87 0.51 25.15
N ASP A 568 -14.75 1.25 25.83
CA ASP A 568 -16.07 0.75 26.23
C ASP A 568 -16.99 0.52 25.02
N GLU A 569 -16.85 1.31 23.95
CA GLU A 569 -17.68 1.22 22.73
C GLU A 569 -17.16 0.20 21.71
N GLU A 570 -15.84 0.15 21.50
CA GLU A 570 -15.18 -0.76 20.55
C GLU A 570 -14.96 -2.14 21.19
N THR A 571 -16.08 -2.77 21.55
CA THR A 571 -16.08 -4.10 22.16
C THR A 571 -15.62 -5.17 21.19
N GLU A 572 -15.04 -6.23 21.73
CA GLU A 572 -14.65 -7.43 20.98
C GLU A 572 -15.80 -7.96 20.13
N GLU A 573 -17.02 -8.01 20.68
CA GLU A 573 -18.21 -8.50 19.98
C GLU A 573 -18.54 -7.67 18.74
N LYS A 574 -18.49 -6.34 18.84
CA LYS A 574 -18.73 -5.41 17.72
C LYS A 574 -17.70 -5.63 16.60
N ILE A 575 -16.42 -5.76 16.97
CA ILE A 575 -15.33 -5.97 16.01
C ILE A 575 -15.46 -7.34 15.33
N LEU A 576 -15.73 -8.40 16.09
CA LEU A 576 -15.93 -9.75 15.54
C LEU A 576 -17.10 -9.78 14.56
N LYS A 577 -18.22 -9.13 14.90
CA LYS A 577 -19.37 -9.01 14.00
C LYS A 577 -18.99 -8.37 12.66
N HIS A 578 -18.25 -7.26 12.68
CA HIS A 578 -17.80 -6.60 11.46
C HIS A 578 -16.83 -7.48 10.63
N LEU A 579 -15.96 -8.25 11.30
CA LEU A 579 -15.07 -9.20 10.63
C LEU A 579 -15.84 -10.37 10.01
N ASP A 580 -16.86 -10.89 10.68
CA ASP A 580 -17.72 -11.95 10.13
C ASP A 580 -18.54 -11.46 8.93
N GLU A 581 -19.07 -10.24 8.99
CA GLU A 581 -19.72 -9.60 7.84
C GLU A 581 -18.75 -9.43 6.66
N ALA A 582 -17.51 -9.01 6.93
CA ALA A 582 -16.47 -8.90 5.91
C ALA A 582 -16.11 -10.25 5.30
N LYS A 583 -15.91 -11.28 6.13
CA LYS A 583 -15.66 -12.67 5.73
C LYS A 583 -16.75 -13.19 4.79
N ASN A 584 -18.01 -13.03 5.18
CA ASN A 584 -19.17 -13.50 4.42
C ASN A 584 -19.29 -12.83 3.04
N LYS A 585 -18.98 -11.52 2.96
CA LYS A 585 -18.96 -10.78 1.69
C LYS A 585 -17.83 -11.23 0.77
N LEU A 586 -16.64 -11.44 1.33
CA LEU A 586 -15.43 -11.70 0.55
C LEU A 586 -15.37 -13.13 -0.04
N ARG A 587 -16.06 -14.12 0.56
CA ARG A 587 -16.05 -15.54 0.15
C ARG A 587 -14.63 -16.11 -0.11
N LEU A 588 -13.61 -15.55 0.53
CA LEU A 588 -12.20 -15.83 0.26
C LEU A 588 -11.84 -17.28 0.60
N ASP A 589 -12.35 -17.79 1.71
CA ASP A 589 -12.16 -19.17 2.14
C ASP A 589 -12.53 -20.14 1.00
N ILE A 590 -13.63 -19.90 0.29
CA ILE A 590 -14.06 -20.75 -0.83
C ILE A 590 -13.13 -20.57 -2.05
N SER A 591 -12.66 -19.36 -2.35
CA SER A 591 -11.82 -19.09 -3.53
C SER A 591 -10.35 -19.53 -3.39
N PHE A 592 -9.75 -19.37 -2.21
CA PHE A 592 -8.35 -19.73 -1.93
C PHE A 592 -8.21 -21.11 -1.28
N GLU A 593 -9.18 -21.55 -0.46
CA GLU A 593 -9.18 -22.89 0.14
C GLU A 593 -9.87 -23.95 -0.71
N SER A 594 -10.65 -23.58 -1.74
CA SER A 594 -10.99 -24.58 -2.75
C SER A 594 -9.68 -25.09 -3.35
N THR A 595 -9.37 -26.32 -2.96
CA THR A 595 -8.23 -27.14 -3.35
C THR A 595 -8.14 -27.38 -4.85
N THR A 596 -8.87 -26.62 -5.68
CA THR A 596 -9.10 -26.85 -7.09
C THR A 596 -8.72 -25.68 -7.99
N LYS A 597 -8.50 -24.44 -7.52
CA LYS A 597 -8.12 -23.32 -8.43
C LYS A 597 -6.67 -22.85 -8.31
N THR A 598 -6.26 -22.21 -7.21
CA THR A 598 -4.89 -21.65 -7.08
C THR A 598 -3.96 -22.52 -6.24
N GLY A 599 -4.47 -23.10 -5.16
CA GLY A 599 -3.76 -23.93 -4.19
C GLY A 599 -2.40 -23.39 -3.77
N TYR A 600 -2.28 -22.07 -3.59
CA TYR A 600 -1.08 -21.35 -3.12
C TYR A 600 0.13 -21.36 -4.06
N PHE A 601 -0.05 -21.88 -5.29
CA PHE A 601 0.98 -21.98 -6.33
C PHE A 601 0.57 -21.36 -7.68
N PHE A 602 -0.67 -21.55 -8.13
CA PHE A 602 -1.12 -20.95 -9.38
C PHE A 602 -1.56 -19.50 -9.17
N SER A 603 -1.42 -18.69 -10.21
CA SER A 603 -1.91 -17.33 -10.23
C SER A 603 -3.44 -17.34 -10.35
N SER A 604 -4.09 -16.39 -9.69
CA SER A 604 -5.53 -16.23 -9.78
C SER A 604 -5.88 -15.43 -11.04
N ASP A 605 -6.84 -15.93 -11.82
CA ASP A 605 -7.41 -15.24 -12.99
C ASP A 605 -8.48 -14.26 -12.49
N VAL A 606 -8.04 -13.23 -11.78
CA VAL A 606 -8.90 -12.18 -11.21
C VAL A 606 -8.65 -10.89 -11.96
N THR A 607 -9.72 -10.28 -12.45
CA THR A 607 -9.70 -8.99 -13.14
C THR A 607 -9.29 -7.86 -12.19
N GLU A 608 -8.81 -6.74 -12.74
CA GLU A 608 -8.51 -5.55 -11.91
C GLU A 608 -9.76 -5.04 -11.19
N GLU A 609 -10.94 -5.21 -11.79
CA GLU A 609 -12.24 -4.84 -11.21
C GLU A 609 -12.61 -5.73 -10.01
N GLU A 610 -12.43 -7.05 -10.12
CA GLU A 610 -12.62 -7.97 -8.98
C GLU A 610 -11.56 -7.73 -7.90
N ILE A 611 -10.32 -7.38 -8.24
CA ILE A 611 -9.29 -6.98 -7.26
C ILE A 611 -9.72 -5.70 -6.55
N GLN A 612 -10.22 -4.72 -7.28
CA GLN A 612 -10.74 -3.49 -6.69
C GLN A 612 -11.97 -3.75 -5.81
N GLU A 613 -12.81 -4.72 -6.14
CA GLU A 613 -13.93 -5.16 -5.30
C GLU A 613 -13.47 -5.88 -4.03
N ILE A 614 -12.52 -6.82 -4.15
CA ILE A 614 -11.92 -7.56 -3.03
C ILE A 614 -11.20 -6.60 -2.08
N LEU A 615 -10.41 -5.68 -2.63
CA LEU A 615 -9.68 -4.67 -1.86
C LEU A 615 -10.58 -3.53 -1.40
N SER A 616 -11.74 -3.35 -2.05
CA SER A 616 -12.72 -2.26 -1.86
C SER A 616 -12.06 -1.02 -1.27
N TYR A 617 -11.25 -0.40 -2.12
CA TYR A 617 -10.51 0.82 -1.79
C TYR A 617 -11.49 1.86 -1.23
N ARG A 618 -11.34 2.19 0.06
CA ARG A 618 -11.92 3.35 0.75
C ARG A 618 -13.41 3.61 0.48
N GLU A 619 -14.20 3.14 1.44
CA GLU A 619 -15.61 3.44 1.65
C GLU A 619 -16.49 2.98 0.47
N ASP A 620 -17.66 2.41 0.75
CA ASP A 620 -18.60 1.91 -0.27
C ASP A 620 -19.19 3.07 -1.18
N PHE A 621 -18.48 4.20 -1.32
CA PHE A 621 -18.97 5.49 -1.80
C PHE A 621 -18.05 6.28 -2.74
N THR A 622 -16.76 5.94 -2.96
CA THR A 622 -15.86 6.72 -3.86
C THR A 622 -15.09 5.87 -4.87
N THR A 623 -14.70 6.44 -6.02
CA THR A 623 -13.88 5.81 -7.06
C THR A 623 -12.93 6.82 -7.68
N LEU A 624 -11.78 6.36 -8.18
CA LEU A 624 -10.82 7.23 -8.87
C LEU A 624 -11.26 7.47 -10.31
N VAL A 625 -11.30 8.73 -10.73
CA VAL A 625 -11.73 9.15 -12.06
C VAL A 625 -10.80 10.19 -12.65
N ILE A 626 -10.81 10.34 -13.97
CA ILE A 626 -10.11 11.43 -14.65
C ILE A 626 -11.15 12.43 -15.18
N PRO A 627 -11.19 13.68 -14.68
CA PRO A 627 -12.05 14.72 -15.24
C PRO A 627 -11.50 15.20 -16.58
N CYS A 628 -12.32 15.22 -17.64
CA CYS A 628 -11.89 15.63 -18.98
C CYS A 628 -12.89 16.59 -19.63
N GLY A 629 -12.40 17.38 -20.59
CA GLY A 629 -13.21 18.32 -21.37
C GLY A 629 -14.01 19.27 -20.48
N ASP A 630 -15.33 19.24 -20.61
CA ASP A 630 -16.23 20.15 -19.89
C ASP A 630 -16.42 19.80 -18.40
N ALA A 631 -15.81 18.71 -17.93
CA ALA A 631 -15.71 18.42 -16.50
C ALA A 631 -14.55 19.17 -15.81
N ILE A 632 -13.87 20.08 -16.51
CA ILE A 632 -12.80 20.94 -15.98
C ILE A 632 -13.29 22.39 -16.01
N TYR A 633 -13.14 23.09 -14.90
CA TYR A 633 -13.46 24.52 -14.83
C TYR A 633 -12.37 25.31 -15.57
N VAL A 634 -12.74 26.16 -16.54
CA VAL A 634 -11.81 26.82 -17.48
C VAL A 634 -11.92 28.35 -17.49
N GLU A 635 -12.65 28.94 -16.55
CA GLU A 635 -12.74 30.40 -16.46
C GLU A 635 -11.43 31.02 -15.95
N ASP A 636 -10.67 30.28 -15.13
CA ASP A 636 -9.32 30.65 -14.69
C ASP A 636 -8.20 30.04 -15.56
N GLU A 637 -7.01 30.64 -15.49
CA GLU A 637 -5.85 30.24 -16.30
C GLU A 637 -5.32 28.84 -15.96
N ARG A 638 -5.35 28.43 -14.68
CA ARG A 638 -4.88 27.10 -14.27
C ARG A 638 -5.79 26.01 -14.82
N GLY A 639 -7.09 26.25 -14.78
CA GLY A 639 -8.12 25.40 -15.36
C GLY A 639 -7.94 25.19 -16.86
N ARG A 640 -7.69 26.27 -17.63
CA ARG A 640 -7.40 26.20 -19.08
C ARG A 640 -6.17 25.34 -19.37
N ARG A 641 -5.05 25.60 -18.69
CA ARG A 641 -3.81 24.83 -18.86
C ARG A 641 -4.01 23.35 -18.55
N LEU A 642 -4.73 23.03 -17.45
CA LEU A 642 -5.01 21.65 -17.06
C LEU A 642 -5.83 20.91 -18.12
N ARG A 643 -6.84 21.56 -18.71
CA ARG A 643 -7.61 20.99 -19.83
C ARG A 643 -6.75 20.74 -21.06
N GLU A 644 -5.93 21.72 -21.46
CA GLU A 644 -5.02 21.58 -22.60
C GLU A 644 -4.04 20.42 -22.42
N ASP A 645 -3.45 20.26 -21.23
CA ASP A 645 -2.52 19.17 -20.94
C ASP A 645 -3.19 17.80 -20.98
N LEU A 646 -4.40 17.67 -20.40
CA LEU A 646 -5.18 16.44 -20.44
C LEU A 646 -5.61 16.07 -21.85
N ASP A 647 -6.14 17.02 -22.62
CA ASP A 647 -6.57 16.79 -24.00
C ASP A 647 -5.38 16.34 -24.86
N ARG A 648 -4.20 16.96 -24.69
CA ARG A 648 -2.95 16.52 -25.36
C ARG A 648 -2.53 15.10 -24.97
N LEU A 649 -2.67 14.71 -23.70
CA LEU A 649 -2.32 13.35 -23.25
C LEU A 649 -3.28 12.30 -23.81
N LEU A 650 -4.58 12.60 -23.87
CA LEU A 650 -5.59 11.72 -24.46
C LEU A 650 -5.37 11.54 -25.97
N GLU A 651 -5.08 12.62 -26.70
CA GLU A 651 -4.75 12.54 -28.13
C GLU A 651 -3.50 11.70 -28.38
N LYS A 652 -2.47 11.84 -27.53
CA LYS A 652 -1.27 11.00 -27.60
C LYS A 652 -1.59 9.54 -27.36
N TYR A 653 -2.45 9.24 -26.39
CA TYR A 653 -2.85 7.87 -26.10
C TYR A 653 -3.56 7.21 -27.28
N ASP A 654 -4.53 7.90 -27.88
CA ASP A 654 -5.29 7.36 -29.02
C ASP A 654 -4.40 7.06 -30.24
N ARG A 655 -3.23 7.72 -30.33
CA ARG A 655 -2.24 7.53 -31.41
C ARG A 655 -1.03 6.70 -30.99
N ALA A 656 -0.94 6.24 -29.74
CA ALA A 656 0.25 5.63 -29.19
C ALA A 656 0.44 4.17 -29.63
N GLU A 657 1.68 3.81 -29.93
CA GLU A 657 2.07 2.41 -30.03
C GLU A 657 2.13 1.78 -28.63
N LYS A 658 2.01 0.45 -28.53
CA LYS A 658 1.92 -0.31 -27.27
C LYS A 658 3.03 0.02 -26.25
N ARG A 659 4.20 0.49 -26.71
CA ARG A 659 5.35 0.89 -25.87
C ARG A 659 5.17 2.22 -25.12
N ASP A 660 4.38 3.15 -25.66
CA ASP A 660 4.21 4.50 -25.12
C ASP A 660 2.96 4.62 -24.23
N ILE A 661 2.01 3.70 -24.40
CA ILE A 661 0.74 3.64 -23.65
C ILE A 661 0.96 3.74 -22.14
N GLU A 662 1.89 2.95 -21.59
CA GLU A 662 2.13 2.92 -20.14
C GLU A 662 2.60 4.28 -19.59
N SER A 663 3.46 4.99 -20.32
CA SER A 663 3.93 6.31 -19.89
C SER A 663 2.81 7.35 -19.90
N ILE A 664 1.96 7.29 -20.91
CA ILE A 664 0.81 8.18 -21.03
C ILE A 664 -0.20 7.88 -19.92
N VAL A 665 -0.49 6.59 -19.65
CA VAL A 665 -1.36 6.16 -18.55
C VAL A 665 -0.83 6.64 -17.20
N SER A 666 0.47 6.51 -16.92
CA SER A 666 1.05 7.03 -15.66
C SER A 666 0.95 8.55 -15.55
N ARG A 667 1.10 9.31 -16.64
CA ARG A 667 0.86 10.77 -16.61
C ARG A 667 -0.61 11.10 -16.35
N LEU A 668 -1.53 10.37 -16.99
CA LEU A 668 -2.97 10.48 -16.78
C LEU A 668 -3.37 10.17 -15.32
N LYS A 669 -2.74 9.18 -14.67
CA LYS A 669 -2.92 8.88 -13.24
C LYS A 669 -2.64 10.09 -12.34
N GLY A 670 -1.71 10.97 -12.71
CA GLY A 670 -1.42 12.20 -11.96
C GLY A 670 -2.59 13.18 -11.89
N TYR A 671 -3.54 13.08 -12.84
CA TYR A 671 -4.77 13.85 -12.88
C TYR A 671 -5.98 13.10 -12.32
N ALA A 672 -5.79 11.88 -11.81
CA ALA A 672 -6.88 11.10 -11.21
C ALA A 672 -7.34 11.74 -9.90
N VAL A 673 -8.66 11.79 -9.71
CA VAL A 673 -9.36 12.42 -8.59
C VAL A 673 -10.28 11.40 -7.93
N GLN A 674 -10.41 11.42 -6.61
CA GLN A 674 -11.46 10.65 -5.94
C GLN A 674 -12.81 11.33 -6.15
N ALA A 675 -13.76 10.61 -6.75
CA ALA A 675 -15.13 11.06 -6.96
C ALA A 675 -16.12 10.09 -6.29
N PRO A 676 -17.17 10.61 -5.65
CA PRO A 676 -18.24 9.75 -5.17
C PRO A 676 -18.91 8.93 -6.28
N ILE A 677 -19.27 7.67 -6.03
CA ILE A 677 -19.83 6.75 -7.04
C ILE A 677 -21.10 7.33 -7.69
N TRP A 678 -21.93 8.06 -6.94
CA TRP A 678 -23.12 8.72 -7.47
C TRP A 678 -22.82 9.91 -8.40
N TYR A 679 -21.60 10.47 -8.37
CA TYR A 679 -21.13 11.42 -9.38
C TYR A 679 -20.78 10.70 -10.69
N VAL A 680 -20.25 9.48 -10.59
CA VAL A 680 -19.79 8.68 -11.73
C VAL A 680 -20.93 8.00 -12.48
N ARG A 681 -21.98 7.56 -11.79
CA ARG A 681 -23.18 6.91 -12.40
C ARG A 681 -23.91 7.75 -13.46
N ARG A 682 -23.56 9.04 -13.62
CA ARG A 682 -24.10 9.95 -14.65
C ARG A 682 -23.09 10.30 -15.75
N ALA A 683 -21.83 9.87 -15.63
CA ALA A 683 -20.78 10.13 -16.61
C ALA A 683 -20.77 9.03 -17.68
N ARG A 684 -20.53 9.40 -18.94
CA ARG A 684 -20.34 8.44 -20.04
C ARG A 684 -19.07 7.64 -19.78
N GLU A 685 -19.22 6.34 -19.48
CA GLU A 685 -18.09 5.44 -19.27
C GLU A 685 -17.30 5.24 -20.57
N ASP A 686 -16.21 5.97 -20.72
CA ASP A 686 -15.15 5.64 -21.67
C ASP A 686 -14.01 4.96 -20.88
N ARG A 687 -14.02 3.62 -20.81
CA ARG A 687 -13.09 2.82 -19.99
C ARG A 687 -11.76 2.50 -20.72
N ARG A 688 -11.28 3.40 -21.59
CA ARG A 688 -10.06 3.15 -22.39
C ARG A 688 -8.78 3.00 -21.57
N PHE A 689 -8.71 3.47 -20.32
CA PHE A 689 -7.44 3.66 -19.57
C PHE A 689 -7.34 2.89 -18.24
N GLY A 690 -8.31 2.05 -17.91
CA GLY A 690 -8.45 1.46 -16.56
C GLY A 690 -9.01 2.43 -15.50
N PHE A 691 -9.27 3.69 -15.87
CA PHE A 691 -9.98 4.68 -15.04
C PHE A 691 -11.26 5.15 -15.74
N PRO A 692 -12.39 5.30 -15.01
CA PRO A 692 -13.55 6.01 -15.52
C PRO A 692 -13.21 7.47 -15.85
N ILE A 693 -13.58 7.91 -17.06
CA ILE A 693 -13.51 9.32 -17.45
C ILE A 693 -14.83 10.01 -17.11
N ILE A 694 -14.77 11.18 -16.48
CA ILE A 694 -15.93 12.05 -16.30
C ILE A 694 -15.89 13.17 -17.33
N ARG A 695 -16.99 13.34 -18.08
CA ARG A 695 -17.22 14.46 -19.00
C ARG A 695 -18.55 15.13 -18.69
N GLY A 696 -18.51 16.45 -18.50
CA GLY A 696 -19.69 17.29 -18.27
C GLY A 696 -20.49 16.97 -17.00
N GLY A 697 -21.59 17.71 -16.80
CA GLY A 697 -22.48 17.58 -15.65
C GLY A 697 -22.39 18.74 -14.66
N LYS A 698 -23.06 18.60 -13.50
CA LYS A 698 -23.01 19.61 -12.42
C LYS A 698 -21.66 19.66 -11.69
N PHE A 699 -20.81 18.66 -11.87
CA PHE A 699 -19.55 18.55 -11.14
C PHE A 699 -18.38 18.87 -12.07
N VAL A 700 -17.51 19.76 -11.62
CA VAL A 700 -16.34 20.21 -12.36
C VAL A 700 -15.11 20.16 -11.46
N TYR A 701 -13.96 19.88 -12.06
CA TYR A 701 -12.68 19.96 -11.39
C TYR A 701 -12.15 21.39 -11.45
N HIS A 702 -11.90 21.99 -10.29
CA HIS A 702 -11.31 23.31 -10.14
C HIS A 702 -9.94 23.19 -9.44
N PRO A 703 -8.83 23.70 -9.99
CA PRO A 703 -7.49 23.51 -9.40
C PRO A 703 -7.35 23.99 -7.95
N SER A 704 -8.10 25.02 -7.54
CA SER A 704 -8.12 25.53 -6.15
C SER A 704 -9.12 24.86 -5.19
N TYR A 705 -10.14 24.15 -5.69
CA TYR A 705 -11.22 23.56 -4.88
C TYR A 705 -11.41 22.05 -5.11
N GLY A 706 -10.60 21.44 -5.97
CA GLY A 706 -10.74 20.06 -6.44
C GLY A 706 -12.04 19.82 -7.20
N LEU A 707 -12.52 18.58 -7.19
CA LEU A 707 -13.79 18.19 -7.80
C LEU A 707 -14.98 18.63 -6.94
N VAL A 708 -15.78 19.55 -7.48
CA VAL A 708 -16.83 20.28 -6.76
C VAL A 708 -18.09 20.44 -7.62
N ASN A 709 -19.25 20.64 -6.98
CA ASN A 709 -20.45 21.08 -7.69
C ASN A 709 -20.27 22.53 -8.17
N MET A 710 -20.56 22.79 -9.44
CA MET A 710 -20.49 24.13 -10.04
C MET A 710 -21.29 25.17 -9.24
N ASP A 711 -22.44 24.77 -8.67
CA ASP A 711 -23.30 25.62 -7.82
C ASP A 711 -22.56 26.16 -6.56
N LEU A 712 -21.49 25.49 -6.11
CA LEU A 712 -20.69 25.90 -4.95
C LEU A 712 -19.53 26.83 -5.30
N ILE A 713 -19.21 27.04 -6.58
CA ILE A 713 -18.11 27.89 -7.04
C ILE A 713 -18.58 29.04 -7.94
N SER A 714 -19.76 28.92 -8.56
CA SER A 714 -20.40 30.04 -9.20
C SER A 714 -20.64 31.14 -8.15
N LYS A 715 -20.34 32.40 -8.51
CA LYS A 715 -20.72 33.56 -7.71
C LYS A 715 -22.24 33.69 -7.73
N VAL A 716 -22.94 32.88 -6.94
CA VAL A 716 -24.24 33.31 -6.43
C VAL A 716 -23.90 34.34 -5.37
N VAL A 717 -24.13 35.60 -5.71
CA VAL A 717 -24.19 36.72 -4.78
C VAL A 717 -25.11 36.28 -3.65
N LEU A 718 -24.54 36.01 -2.46
CA LEU A 718 -25.30 35.84 -1.22
C LEU A 718 -25.68 37.22 -0.70
#